data_AF-A0A970C782-F1
#
_entry.id   AF-A0A970C782-F1
#
_cell.length_a   1.000
_cell.length_b   1.000
_cell.length_c   1.000
_cell.angle_alpha   90.00
_cell.angle_beta   90.00
_cell.angle_gamma   90.00
#
_symmetry.space_group_name_H-M   'P 1'
#
loop_
_entity.id
_entity.type
_entity.pdbx_description
1 polymer ?
#
loop_
_entity_poly.entity_id
_entity_poly.type
_entity_poly.pdbx_seq_one_letter_code
_entity_poly.pdbx_strand_id
1 'polypeptide(L)'
;MPYLTDLFAVVRGCSFKVVSVSSVCTAILCVGATVSGQIQISEHPELIVTAQQAWGVLGLNTAAHAPDRPGTPLQIGDRFFDKGLGHHASGTITIMLDGAFSAFESFVGLQPCGNVNGSVVFRVFVDGEQRFDSGVMRATDPARLVRVNVEGASELRLESHDAGDGIDCDMANWANACLTPSDQSIAGSDSPVDIVPFGRVVAFDPNRHDGTRASRIEEFPAEDFMLSTDLEPDGAGIYRLPVSSNNIACIGVEWLNRRVIKSMSIELLSGAALSAEGKVRVQAWFGESLWQGRWHDLEGEIERDGDRLSFLVPVKSPSGNLLRTWKVRWLIPAGGNVVTSKAPVVYTRSRWTTGVFQVELCKPTGTGAVSNLPNKAEIEVIDGLLIAPENGKLASLKQTAVTVRYARPSALLSELTTLRIHRGKETTSVAVEDVLSKGAVYVPSAGVLVCSIDRPTTVQEYLWQVAGQKTVLERVRSMPEQTLEQAMSRTHHLAQNEGPVMLSLACDNAKVVVDRNGDLRWHTFQTSGSDWLSKAASMRVRLIGQEKAAHERRLDGGWLPVPVITTKSGPLTLVQRTFVAPTDAPGSNPFRLNRPSVCVVQIALSNAAPAGTNTDLRISFHANVQSNQSAEIALAGAAPGAWLVKDKQNIIGTVSFDSGNPGLKASASDGVLVFQGELGPRTNLSVTVYLSLAGQPIPADTSPAELFSEVERYWNAAIDSATQIKTPEPFLDDVIRSSRVRCLIDARSEAKGERVAAWIAAMAYGPLESEAHSVIRGMDYLGHGDFARRSLEYFVHRYNTNGFLTTGYTTFGTGWHLWTLGEHWRLTHDTNWLRANVSEFSRVGHWTLRQIEKTRHFTSSGAPVRGFGLMPPGVLADWNAFAQHFCMSAYYAAGLRELGNALAAISHPDARVFDSASRQLADATLRAFEATAKEAPVVPLRNGIWVPFYPAQAHTPGMVARSFPGEDAGRSWAYNVEIGAHQMVPTGVLPHLSPRTTLMMEHMEDVSFLESGWFDYPAAENERDWFNLGGFSKVQPYYCRNAEIYAMRDDVKPFLRSYFNSLASLLNQEVLTLWEHFNHSGAWDKTHETGYFLHQTRTMFVQERENELWLAPFVPSRWLEDGKQVKIDNAPTFFGPVSYRIESHLARGYVDVTVVPPTRNPPRNIVIRLRHPDSKPLQGFELEGKRNQISRKDESTIRLKSAEKPMKIRAFY
;
A
#
# COMPACT_ATOMS: atom_id res chain seq x y z
N MET A 1 10.09 14.18 10.37
CA MET A 1 9.27 13.25 11.16
C MET A 1 9.51 13.52 12.64
N PRO A 2 8.54 14.05 13.40
CA PRO A 2 8.53 13.77 14.82
C PRO A 2 7.10 13.44 15.27
N TYR A 3 6.67 12.19 15.06
CA TYR A 3 5.61 11.55 15.84
C TYR A 3 5.90 10.05 16.04
N LEU A 4 7.19 9.69 16.09
CA LEU A 4 7.68 8.33 16.42
C LEU A 4 8.91 8.35 17.34
N THR A 5 9.21 9.48 18.00
CA THR A 5 10.40 9.64 18.85
C THR A 5 10.15 9.79 20.36
N ASP A 6 8.91 9.74 20.83
CA ASP A 6 8.60 9.87 22.27
C ASP A 6 8.08 8.59 22.92
N LEU A 7 8.78 7.46 22.69
CA LEU A 7 8.68 6.27 23.55
C LEU A 7 10.04 5.69 23.99
N PHE A 8 11.12 6.46 23.89
CA PHE A 8 12.45 6.05 24.37
C PHE A 8 13.19 7.21 25.07
N ALA A 9 12.63 7.78 26.15
CA ALA A 9 13.36 8.79 26.94
C ALA A 9 12.91 8.99 28.40
N VAL A 10 12.42 8.00 29.15
CA VAL A 10 12.39 8.07 30.62
C VAL A 10 12.54 6.67 31.20
N VAL A 11 13.76 6.30 31.65
CA VAL A 11 14.09 5.57 32.90
C VAL A 11 15.63 5.41 32.88
N ARG A 12 16.35 6.43 33.37
CA ARG A 12 17.71 6.26 33.90
C ARG A 12 17.64 6.65 35.37
N GLY A 13 17.90 5.70 36.25
CA GLY A 13 18.14 5.97 37.67
C GLY A 13 17.19 5.29 38.65
N CYS A 14 17.06 3.97 38.61
CA CYS A 14 16.70 3.19 39.79
C CYS A 14 17.58 1.93 39.87
N SER A 15 18.51 1.93 40.80
CA SER A 15 19.25 0.76 41.26
C SER A 15 18.28 -0.21 41.95
N PHE A 16 17.81 -1.23 41.24
CA PHE A 16 17.08 -2.34 41.84
C PHE A 16 18.08 -3.36 42.39
N LYS A 17 18.05 -3.56 43.71
CA LYS A 17 18.71 -4.68 44.39
C LYS A 17 18.18 -5.98 43.81
N VAL A 18 19.07 -6.78 43.24
CA VAL A 18 18.83 -8.19 42.93
C VAL A 18 18.53 -8.93 44.23
N VAL A 19 17.28 -9.34 44.42
CA VAL A 19 16.92 -10.40 45.36
C VAL A 19 16.80 -11.67 44.53
N SER A 20 17.74 -12.59 44.72
CA SER A 20 17.69 -13.94 44.16
C SER A 20 16.45 -14.66 44.66
N VAL A 21 15.48 -14.90 43.78
CA VAL A 21 14.42 -15.89 44.01
C VAL A 21 14.65 -17.02 43.02
N SER A 22 15.61 -17.87 43.37
CA SER A 22 15.77 -19.20 42.82
C SER A 22 14.68 -20.09 43.39
N SER A 23 13.61 -20.32 42.63
CA SER A 23 12.71 -21.49 42.66
C SER A 23 11.45 -21.16 41.87
N VAL A 24 11.32 -21.69 40.64
CA VAL A 24 10.15 -22.35 40.03
C VAL A 24 10.55 -22.63 38.56
N CYS A 25 11.24 -23.73 38.33
CA CYS A 25 11.46 -24.34 37.01
C CYS A 25 11.40 -25.85 37.19
N THR A 26 10.25 -26.36 37.65
CA THR A 26 9.95 -27.80 37.65
C THR A 26 8.43 -28.00 37.81
N ALA A 27 7.72 -28.07 36.70
CA ALA A 27 6.39 -28.67 36.51
C ALA A 27 6.04 -28.35 35.05
N ILE A 28 6.28 -29.21 34.07
CA ILE A 28 5.60 -30.49 33.85
C ILE A 28 6.58 -31.37 33.06
N LEU A 29 7.23 -32.33 33.72
CA LEU A 29 7.69 -33.60 33.17
C LEU A 29 8.26 -34.39 34.36
N CYS A 30 7.75 -35.61 34.55
CA CYS A 30 7.98 -36.52 35.69
C CYS A 30 7.16 -36.29 36.96
N VAL A 31 5.81 -36.33 36.87
CA VAL A 31 4.98 -37.05 37.86
C VAL A 31 3.74 -37.59 37.15
N GLY A 32 3.49 -38.89 37.25
CA GLY A 32 2.16 -39.46 37.10
C GLY A 32 1.28 -39.04 38.27
N ALA A 33 0.84 -37.77 38.27
CA ALA A 33 -0.14 -37.23 39.20
C ALA A 33 -1.15 -36.41 38.40
N THR A 34 -2.35 -36.98 38.27
CA THR A 34 -3.56 -36.35 37.75
C THR A 34 -3.83 -35.03 38.48
N VAL A 35 -3.66 -33.89 37.79
CA VAL A 35 -4.20 -32.61 38.24
C VAL A 35 -5.69 -32.62 37.90
N SER A 36 -6.55 -33.04 38.83
CA SER A 36 -8.00 -33.07 38.64
C SER A 36 -8.62 -31.70 38.93
N GLY A 37 -8.33 -30.70 38.09
CA GLY A 37 -8.90 -29.36 38.19
C GLY A 37 -8.92 -28.63 36.85
N GLN A 38 -9.98 -27.88 36.57
CA GLN A 38 -10.06 -27.01 35.40
C GLN A 38 -9.00 -25.90 35.51
N ILE A 39 -8.32 -25.59 34.40
CA ILE A 39 -7.38 -24.47 34.33
C ILE A 39 -8.04 -23.26 33.68
N GLN A 40 -7.78 -22.06 34.18
CA GLN A 40 -8.31 -20.80 33.63
C GLN A 40 -7.37 -20.28 32.54
N ILE A 41 -7.87 -20.04 31.33
CA ILE A 41 -7.03 -19.60 30.21
C ILE A 41 -6.39 -18.24 30.50
N SER A 42 -7.09 -17.36 31.23
CA SER A 42 -6.59 -16.04 31.61
C SER A 42 -5.44 -16.07 32.63
N GLU A 43 -5.22 -17.20 33.31
CA GLU A 43 -4.07 -17.44 34.21
C GLU A 43 -2.92 -18.15 33.51
N HIS A 44 -3.18 -18.70 32.32
CA HIS A 44 -2.22 -19.38 31.46
C HIS A 44 -2.10 -18.68 30.10
N PRO A 45 -1.75 -17.37 30.06
CA PRO A 45 -1.66 -16.62 28.81
C PRO A 45 -0.56 -17.14 27.88
N GLU A 46 0.35 -18.00 28.34
CA GLU A 46 1.30 -18.76 27.53
C GLU A 46 0.64 -19.73 26.54
N LEU A 47 -0.59 -20.19 26.83
CA LEU A 47 -1.38 -21.02 25.92
C LEU A 47 -2.02 -20.20 24.77
N ILE A 48 -2.22 -18.89 24.98
CA ILE A 48 -2.75 -17.98 23.97
C ILE A 48 -1.63 -17.64 22.98
N VAL A 49 -1.79 -18.10 21.75
CA VAL A 49 -0.78 -17.98 20.70
C VAL A 49 -1.00 -16.77 19.79
N THR A 50 -2.26 -16.45 19.49
CA THR A 50 -2.62 -15.21 18.81
C THR A 50 -3.91 -14.66 19.38
N ALA A 51 -3.99 -13.34 19.52
CA ALA A 51 -5.22 -12.61 19.79
C ALA A 51 -5.28 -11.40 18.85
N GLN A 52 -6.36 -11.27 18.09
CA GLN A 52 -6.59 -10.18 17.14
C GLN A 52 -8.00 -9.65 17.35
N GLN A 53 -8.15 -8.34 17.42
CA GLN A 53 -9.45 -7.69 17.65
C GLN A 53 -9.49 -6.33 16.93
N ALA A 54 -10.69 -5.91 16.52
CA ALA A 54 -10.86 -4.65 15.77
C ALA A 54 -10.58 -3.41 16.62
N TRP A 55 -10.76 -3.48 17.94
CA TRP A 55 -10.54 -2.36 18.85
C TRP A 55 -9.88 -2.79 20.17
N GLY A 56 -8.99 -1.94 20.69
CA GLY A 56 -8.37 -2.10 22.01
C GLY A 56 -7.38 -3.26 22.12
N VAL A 57 -7.10 -3.67 23.35
CA VAL A 57 -6.30 -4.85 23.71
C VAL A 57 -7.14 -5.89 24.46
N LEU A 58 -6.71 -7.15 24.40
CA LEU A 58 -7.36 -8.27 25.08
C LEU A 58 -7.28 -8.06 26.61
N GLY A 59 -8.42 -8.09 27.28
CA GLY A 59 -8.50 -8.05 28.75
C GLY A 59 -8.33 -9.44 29.34
N LEU A 60 -7.35 -9.63 30.22
CA LEU A 60 -7.21 -10.85 31.03
C LEU A 60 -7.88 -10.63 32.38
N ASN A 61 -8.97 -11.35 32.64
CA ASN A 61 -9.85 -11.15 33.79
C ASN A 61 -10.55 -9.78 33.84
N THR A 62 -10.53 -9.05 32.74
CA THR A 62 -11.19 -7.75 32.53
C THR A 62 -11.77 -7.69 31.12
N ALA A 63 -12.70 -6.76 30.87
CA ALA A 63 -13.21 -6.47 29.53
C ALA A 63 -12.08 -5.93 28.63
N ALA A 64 -12.25 -6.02 27.30
CA ALA A 64 -11.36 -5.36 26.35
C ALA A 64 -11.28 -3.85 26.63
N HIS A 65 -10.14 -3.22 26.35
CA HIS A 65 -9.94 -1.82 26.71
C HIS A 65 -8.92 -1.12 25.81
N ALA A 66 -8.91 0.21 25.84
CA ALA A 66 -7.87 1.00 25.19
C ALA A 66 -6.50 0.73 25.86
N PRO A 67 -5.38 0.74 25.11
CA PRO A 67 -4.05 0.42 25.65
C PRO A 67 -3.60 1.31 26.82
N ASP A 68 -4.13 2.52 26.91
CA ASP A 68 -3.79 3.55 27.90
C ASP A 68 -4.66 3.52 29.17
N ARG A 69 -5.63 2.61 29.26
CA ARG A 69 -6.58 2.52 30.37
C ARG A 69 -6.68 1.10 30.90
N PRO A 70 -6.94 0.88 32.20
CA PRO A 70 -7.25 -0.45 32.70
C PRO A 70 -8.64 -0.91 32.24
N GLY A 71 -8.78 -2.21 31.94
CA GLY A 71 -10.08 -2.81 31.63
C GLY A 71 -11.03 -2.85 32.83
N THR A 72 -12.32 -2.75 32.57
CA THR A 72 -13.38 -2.90 33.58
C THR A 72 -13.60 -4.37 33.95
N PRO A 73 -14.23 -4.68 35.09
CA PRO A 73 -14.61 -6.06 35.43
C PRO A 73 -15.47 -6.71 34.33
N LEU A 74 -15.27 -8.02 34.10
CA LEU A 74 -16.06 -8.80 33.16
C LEU A 74 -17.51 -8.89 33.64
N GLN A 75 -18.44 -8.46 32.80
CA GLN A 75 -19.87 -8.44 33.10
C GLN A 75 -20.66 -8.92 31.88
N ILE A 76 -21.66 -9.77 32.10
CA ILE A 76 -22.64 -10.17 31.08
C ILE A 76 -24.04 -10.10 31.71
N GLY A 77 -24.91 -9.25 31.18
CA GLY A 77 -26.16 -8.88 31.84
C GLY A 77 -25.88 -8.36 33.26
N ASP A 78 -26.56 -8.90 34.26
CA ASP A 78 -26.38 -8.52 35.67
C ASP A 78 -25.28 -9.33 36.40
N ARG A 79 -24.59 -10.24 35.71
CA ARG A 79 -23.62 -11.16 36.33
C ARG A 79 -22.19 -10.71 36.07
N PHE A 80 -21.42 -10.57 37.16
CA PHE A 80 -19.98 -10.32 37.12
C PHE A 80 -19.18 -11.62 37.18
N PHE A 81 -18.00 -11.61 36.56
CA PHE A 81 -17.08 -12.74 36.51
C PHE A 81 -15.66 -12.31 36.89
N ASP A 82 -15.03 -13.06 37.78
CA ASP A 82 -13.66 -12.77 38.24
C ASP A 82 -12.58 -13.25 37.25
N LYS A 83 -12.95 -14.18 36.36
CA LYS A 83 -12.04 -14.84 35.42
C LYS A 83 -12.64 -14.87 34.02
N GLY A 84 -11.78 -14.81 33.02
CA GLY A 84 -12.16 -14.90 31.60
C GLY A 84 -11.33 -13.98 30.71
N LEU A 85 -11.75 -13.89 29.45
CA LEU A 85 -11.09 -13.08 28.42
C LEU A 85 -12.08 -12.03 27.89
N GLY A 86 -11.75 -10.75 28.05
CA GLY A 86 -12.49 -9.64 27.46
C GLY A 86 -11.93 -9.27 26.10
N HIS A 87 -12.77 -9.29 25.08
CA HIS A 87 -12.40 -9.23 23.67
C HIS A 87 -13.30 -8.23 22.91
N HIS A 88 -12.96 -7.91 21.65
CA HIS A 88 -13.77 -7.01 20.82
C HIS A 88 -13.98 -7.60 19.41
N ALA A 89 -15.19 -7.53 18.89
CA ALA A 89 -15.49 -8.00 17.53
C ALA A 89 -15.14 -6.93 16.46
N SER A 90 -14.83 -7.29 15.23
CA SER A 90 -14.49 -8.64 14.78
C SER A 90 -13.07 -9.03 15.26
N GLY A 91 -12.91 -10.28 15.72
CA GLY A 91 -11.63 -10.75 16.25
C GLY A 91 -11.56 -12.25 16.52
N THR A 92 -10.36 -12.76 16.79
CA THR A 92 -10.09 -14.16 17.14
C THR A 92 -9.05 -14.30 18.25
N ILE A 93 -9.20 -15.34 19.08
CA ILE A 93 -8.22 -15.80 20.07
C ILE A 93 -7.90 -17.26 19.75
N THR A 94 -6.64 -17.58 19.56
CA THR A 94 -6.17 -18.94 19.27
C THR A 94 -5.35 -19.47 20.44
N ILE A 95 -5.73 -20.64 20.93
CA ILE A 95 -5.16 -21.32 22.10
C ILE A 95 -4.58 -22.66 21.65
N MET A 96 -3.35 -22.93 22.08
CA MET A 96 -2.72 -24.23 21.84
C MET A 96 -3.11 -25.22 22.92
N LEU A 97 -3.66 -26.34 22.48
CA LEU A 97 -4.07 -27.44 23.34
C LEU A 97 -3.04 -28.58 23.36
N ASP A 98 -2.32 -28.78 22.25
CA ASP A 98 -1.28 -29.82 22.10
C ASP A 98 -1.74 -31.25 22.51
N GLY A 99 -3.04 -31.53 22.46
CA GLY A 99 -3.65 -32.80 22.87
C GLY A 99 -3.79 -33.00 24.39
N ALA A 100 -3.51 -31.98 25.20
CA ALA A 100 -3.44 -32.10 26.66
C ALA A 100 -4.80 -31.93 27.39
N PHE A 101 -5.87 -31.61 26.67
CA PHE A 101 -7.17 -31.23 27.24
C PHE A 101 -8.32 -32.03 26.64
N SER A 102 -9.39 -32.20 27.42
CA SER A 102 -10.59 -32.98 27.09
C SER A 102 -11.82 -32.11 26.82
N ALA A 103 -11.93 -30.94 27.46
CA ALA A 103 -13.06 -30.03 27.29
C ALA A 103 -12.67 -28.55 27.42
N PHE A 104 -13.38 -27.70 26.68
CA PHE A 104 -13.39 -26.24 26.83
C PHE A 104 -14.78 -25.78 27.29
N GLU A 105 -14.82 -24.91 28.30
CA GLU A 105 -16.05 -24.31 28.83
C GLU A 105 -15.90 -22.79 29.00
N SER A 106 -16.96 -22.03 28.70
CA SER A 106 -17.00 -20.57 28.91
C SER A 106 -18.45 -20.06 28.93
N PHE A 107 -18.71 -18.96 29.64
CA PHE A 107 -19.92 -18.16 29.49
C PHE A 107 -19.66 -17.02 28.49
N VAL A 108 -20.44 -16.95 27.42
CA VAL A 108 -20.32 -15.90 26.40
C VAL A 108 -21.45 -14.88 26.48
N GLY A 109 -21.14 -13.63 26.15
CA GLY A 109 -22.09 -12.52 26.04
C GLY A 109 -21.38 -11.16 25.96
N LEU A 110 -22.15 -10.09 25.78
CA LEU A 110 -21.58 -8.74 25.60
C LEU A 110 -21.36 -8.04 26.94
N GLN A 111 -20.25 -7.31 27.05
CA GLN A 111 -19.98 -6.34 28.10
C GLN A 111 -20.88 -5.11 27.90
N PRO A 112 -21.49 -4.58 28.98
CA PRO A 112 -22.24 -3.32 28.90
C PRO A 112 -21.37 -2.14 28.44
N CYS A 113 -21.84 -1.41 27.43
CA CYS A 113 -21.14 -0.31 26.79
C CYS A 113 -22.02 0.97 26.76
N GLY A 114 -22.51 1.39 27.93
CA GLY A 114 -23.43 2.52 28.03
C GLY A 114 -24.78 2.27 27.37
N ASN A 115 -25.26 3.23 26.55
CA ASN A 115 -26.57 3.15 25.87
C ASN A 115 -26.48 2.60 24.42
N VAL A 116 -25.31 2.15 23.98
CA VAL A 116 -25.10 1.64 22.62
C VAL A 116 -25.32 0.12 22.61
N ASN A 117 -26.12 -0.36 21.67
CA ASN A 117 -26.46 -1.78 21.54
C ASN A 117 -25.50 -2.45 20.55
N GLY A 118 -24.41 -3.02 21.05
CA GLY A 118 -23.55 -3.91 20.24
C GLY A 118 -24.24 -5.24 19.92
N SER A 119 -23.69 -5.95 18.94
CA SER A 119 -24.17 -7.25 18.51
C SER A 119 -23.01 -8.18 18.12
N VAL A 120 -22.94 -9.37 18.75
CA VAL A 120 -21.81 -10.28 18.57
C VAL A 120 -22.29 -11.70 18.28
N VAL A 121 -21.66 -12.36 17.32
CA VAL A 121 -21.74 -13.81 17.11
C VAL A 121 -20.47 -14.46 17.67
N PHE A 122 -20.62 -15.37 18.63
CA PHE A 122 -19.54 -16.17 19.21
C PHE A 122 -19.46 -17.53 18.51
N ARG A 123 -18.28 -17.89 18.03
CA ARG A 123 -18.01 -19.21 17.45
C ARG A 123 -16.79 -19.87 18.08
N VAL A 124 -16.85 -21.18 18.22
CA VAL A 124 -15.71 -21.99 18.68
C VAL A 124 -15.34 -22.98 17.60
N PHE A 125 -14.07 -22.98 17.21
CA PHE A 125 -13.48 -23.91 16.27
C PHE A 125 -12.45 -24.79 16.99
N VAL A 126 -12.51 -26.09 16.74
CA VAL A 126 -11.55 -27.08 17.26
C VAL A 126 -10.81 -27.67 16.07
N ASP A 127 -9.51 -27.44 16.01
CA ASP A 127 -8.66 -27.78 14.86
C ASP A 127 -9.28 -27.39 13.49
N GLY A 128 -9.82 -26.18 13.42
CA GLY A 128 -10.44 -25.62 12.21
C GLY A 128 -11.91 -26.00 11.99
N GLU A 129 -12.46 -26.98 12.70
CA GLU A 129 -13.87 -27.36 12.59
C GLU A 129 -14.75 -26.54 13.54
N GLN A 130 -15.81 -25.91 13.01
CA GLN A 130 -16.77 -25.19 13.86
C GLN A 130 -17.55 -26.19 14.74
N ARG A 131 -17.41 -26.05 16.07
CA ARG A 131 -18.11 -26.88 17.05
C ARG A 131 -19.21 -26.13 17.81
N PHE A 132 -19.22 -24.79 17.75
CA PHE A 132 -20.24 -23.95 18.37
C PHE A 132 -20.48 -22.66 17.57
N ASP A 133 -21.74 -22.20 17.57
CA ASP A 133 -22.18 -20.89 17.08
C ASP A 133 -23.31 -20.38 17.97
N SER A 134 -23.22 -19.15 18.47
CA SER A 134 -24.26 -18.56 19.32
C SER A 134 -25.46 -18.03 18.54
N GLY A 135 -25.33 -17.74 17.24
CA GLY A 135 -26.13 -16.73 16.57
C GLY A 135 -25.83 -15.32 17.12
N VAL A 136 -26.59 -14.32 16.67
CA VAL A 136 -26.43 -12.93 17.15
C VAL A 136 -26.86 -12.85 18.61
N MET A 137 -25.95 -12.39 19.47
CA MET A 137 -26.19 -12.04 20.87
C MET A 137 -26.16 -10.52 21.03
N ARG A 138 -26.97 -9.98 21.94
CA ARG A 138 -27.07 -8.55 22.26
C ARG A 138 -26.72 -8.29 23.72
N ALA A 139 -26.46 -7.03 24.05
CA ALA A 139 -26.13 -6.59 25.41
C ALA A 139 -27.18 -6.95 26.48
N THR A 140 -28.44 -7.15 26.09
CA THR A 140 -29.54 -7.55 26.99
C THR A 140 -29.66 -9.06 27.20
N ASP A 141 -28.95 -9.87 26.41
CA ASP A 141 -29.06 -11.32 26.51
C ASP A 141 -28.30 -11.84 27.74
N PRO A 142 -28.85 -12.84 28.45
CA PRO A 142 -28.15 -13.45 29.57
C PRO A 142 -26.91 -14.23 29.10
N ALA A 143 -25.94 -14.42 29.99
CA ALA A 143 -24.74 -15.19 29.72
C ALA A 143 -25.06 -16.62 29.25
N ARG A 144 -24.53 -17.02 28.10
CA ARG A 144 -24.77 -18.34 27.49
C ARG A 144 -23.59 -19.26 27.75
N LEU A 145 -23.86 -20.45 28.29
CA LEU A 145 -22.83 -21.46 28.48
C LEU A 145 -22.44 -22.11 27.15
N VAL A 146 -21.14 -22.20 26.91
CA VAL A 146 -20.49 -22.91 25.81
C VAL A 146 -19.71 -24.07 26.42
N ARG A 147 -19.90 -25.28 25.89
CA ARG A 147 -19.14 -26.47 26.25
C ARG A 147 -18.81 -27.24 24.99
N VAL A 148 -17.51 -27.44 24.74
CA VAL A 148 -16.99 -28.09 23.54
C VAL A 148 -15.99 -29.17 23.95
N ASN A 149 -16.11 -30.36 23.34
CA ASN A 149 -15.13 -31.43 23.49
C ASN A 149 -13.86 -31.07 22.69
N VAL A 150 -12.71 -31.11 23.34
CA VAL A 150 -11.40 -30.83 22.74
C VAL A 150 -10.39 -31.97 22.94
N GLU A 151 -10.86 -33.16 23.32
CA GLU A 151 -10.06 -34.37 23.51
C GLU A 151 -9.20 -34.65 22.26
N GLY A 152 -7.89 -34.69 22.44
CA GLY A 152 -6.91 -34.91 21.37
C GLY A 152 -6.72 -33.74 20.39
N ALA A 153 -7.40 -32.62 20.60
CA ALA A 153 -7.28 -31.45 19.73
C ALA A 153 -5.93 -30.74 19.93
N SER A 154 -5.41 -30.14 18.86
CA SER A 154 -4.16 -29.37 18.89
C SER A 154 -4.40 -27.88 19.12
N GLU A 155 -5.49 -27.33 18.58
CA GLU A 155 -5.78 -25.91 18.55
C GLU A 155 -7.27 -25.64 18.85
N LEU A 156 -7.52 -24.61 19.66
CA LEU A 156 -8.84 -24.06 19.94
C LEU A 156 -8.87 -22.59 19.49
N ARG A 157 -9.80 -22.23 18.60
CA ARG A 157 -10.00 -20.86 18.15
C ARG A 157 -11.37 -20.34 18.60
N LEU A 158 -11.33 -19.24 19.33
CA LEU A 158 -12.50 -18.48 19.80
C LEU A 158 -12.67 -17.28 18.86
N GLU A 159 -13.83 -17.13 18.25
CA GLU A 159 -14.13 -16.07 17.27
C GLU A 159 -15.31 -15.23 17.75
N SER A 160 -15.16 -13.90 17.67
CA SER A 160 -16.21 -12.92 17.91
C SER A 160 -16.41 -12.12 16.63
N HIS A 161 -17.60 -12.21 16.02
CA HIS A 161 -17.95 -11.51 14.77
C HIS A 161 -19.01 -10.44 15.04
N ASP A 162 -18.92 -9.32 14.34
CA ASP A 162 -19.78 -8.11 14.45
C ASP A 162 -21.23 -8.26 13.93
N ALA A 163 -21.70 -9.50 13.76
CA ALA A 163 -22.98 -9.86 13.13
C ALA A 163 -23.33 -9.19 11.78
N GLY A 164 -22.40 -8.48 11.13
CA GLY A 164 -22.64 -7.72 9.90
C GLY A 164 -23.32 -6.37 10.08
N ASP A 165 -23.40 -5.80 11.29
CA ASP A 165 -23.90 -4.44 11.55
C ASP A 165 -22.84 -3.43 12.01
N GLY A 166 -21.56 -3.79 11.92
CA GLY A 166 -20.41 -2.96 12.29
C GLY A 166 -19.97 -3.19 13.74
N ILE A 167 -18.82 -2.64 14.13
CA ILE A 167 -18.12 -3.05 15.37
C ILE A 167 -18.52 -2.26 16.63
N ASP A 168 -19.50 -1.37 16.55
CA ASP A 168 -19.78 -0.38 17.60
C ASP A 168 -20.25 -1.04 18.91
N CYS A 169 -19.43 -0.93 19.96
CA CYS A 169 -19.68 -1.53 21.28
C CYS A 169 -19.82 -3.06 21.28
N ASP A 170 -19.16 -3.74 20.34
CA ASP A 170 -19.09 -5.21 20.24
C ASP A 170 -18.06 -5.81 21.21
N MET A 171 -18.24 -5.47 22.49
CA MET A 171 -17.36 -5.86 23.59
C MET A 171 -17.69 -7.29 24.01
N ALA A 172 -17.03 -8.27 23.39
CA ALA A 172 -17.29 -9.69 23.55
C ALA A 172 -16.58 -10.28 24.78
N ASN A 173 -17.32 -10.84 25.74
CA ASN A 173 -16.73 -11.51 26.90
C ASN A 173 -16.78 -13.04 26.75
N TRP A 174 -15.62 -13.68 26.91
CA TRP A 174 -15.47 -15.12 27.13
C TRP A 174 -15.23 -15.36 28.63
N ALA A 175 -16.29 -15.22 29.42
CA ALA A 175 -16.22 -15.28 30.87
C ALA A 175 -16.00 -16.72 31.36
N ASN A 176 -15.21 -16.88 32.43
CA ASN A 176 -14.80 -18.16 33.01
C ASN A 176 -14.32 -19.18 31.95
N ALA A 177 -13.52 -18.71 30.99
CA ALA A 177 -12.97 -19.53 29.93
C ALA A 177 -11.93 -20.51 30.51
N CYS A 178 -12.28 -21.79 30.59
CA CYS A 178 -11.45 -22.83 31.20
C CYS A 178 -11.27 -24.07 30.32
N LEU A 179 -10.17 -24.78 30.57
CA LEU A 179 -9.85 -26.06 29.95
C LEU A 179 -9.79 -27.16 31.00
N THR A 180 -10.32 -28.33 30.67
CA THR A 180 -10.21 -29.53 31.51
C THR A 180 -9.05 -30.39 31.00
N PRO A 181 -8.03 -30.71 31.82
CA PRO A 181 -6.97 -31.63 31.45
C PRO A 181 -7.51 -32.99 30.99
N SER A 182 -6.81 -33.66 30.08
CA SER A 182 -7.14 -35.04 29.70
C SER A 182 -6.40 -36.04 30.60
N ASP A 183 -7.12 -37.09 31.03
CA ASP A 183 -6.56 -38.26 31.70
C ASP A 183 -6.00 -39.29 30.71
N GLN A 184 -6.30 -39.14 29.42
CA GLN A 184 -5.71 -39.95 28.36
C GLN A 184 -4.44 -39.25 27.89
N SER A 185 -3.26 -39.82 28.18
CA SER A 185 -2.07 -39.48 27.40
C SER A 185 -2.35 -39.97 25.98
N ILE A 186 -2.82 -39.09 25.09
CA ILE A 186 -3.08 -39.47 23.71
C ILE A 186 -1.73 -39.68 23.02
N ALA A 187 -1.24 -40.92 23.11
CA ALA A 187 -0.32 -41.53 22.16
C ALA A 187 -1.08 -41.83 20.85
N GLY A 188 -1.78 -40.83 20.31
CA GLY A 188 -2.67 -40.95 19.15
C GLY A 188 -2.03 -40.41 17.87
N SER A 189 -1.71 -41.36 16.97
CA SER A 189 -1.43 -41.34 15.52
C SER A 189 -0.63 -40.21 14.84
N ASP A 190 -0.79 -38.94 15.22
CA ASP A 190 -0.35 -37.80 14.39
C ASP A 190 0.91 -37.16 14.97
N SER A 191 2.05 -37.51 14.37
CA SER A 191 3.36 -37.01 14.80
C SER A 191 3.58 -35.54 14.41
N PRO A 192 4.38 -34.77 15.18
CA PRO A 192 4.79 -33.43 14.77
C PRO A 192 5.55 -33.45 13.44
N VAL A 193 5.48 -32.34 12.70
CA VAL A 193 6.16 -32.18 11.42
C VAL A 193 7.65 -31.94 11.62
N ASP A 194 8.51 -32.85 11.16
CA ASP A 194 9.95 -32.57 11.02
C ASP A 194 10.19 -31.76 9.74
N ILE A 195 10.80 -30.59 9.88
CA ILE A 195 10.99 -29.66 8.77
C ILE A 195 12.33 -29.76 8.08
N VAL A 196 13.29 -30.49 8.65
CA VAL A 196 14.63 -30.59 8.06
C VAL A 196 14.61 -31.14 6.62
N PRO A 197 13.78 -32.14 6.26
CA PRO A 197 13.65 -32.60 4.87
C PRO A 197 13.20 -31.53 3.86
N PHE A 198 12.61 -30.43 4.34
CA PHE A 198 12.08 -29.34 3.50
C PHE A 198 12.89 -28.03 3.66
N GLY A 199 13.97 -28.06 4.44
CA GLY A 199 14.88 -26.95 4.66
C GLY A 199 16.26 -27.20 4.07
N ARG A 200 17.15 -26.22 4.22
CA ARG A 200 18.59 -26.35 3.91
C ARG A 200 19.36 -26.60 5.19
N VAL A 201 20.17 -27.66 5.23
CA VAL A 201 21.15 -27.87 6.30
C VAL A 201 22.38 -27.02 5.99
N VAL A 202 22.71 -26.10 6.89
CA VAL A 202 23.69 -25.04 6.63
C VAL A 202 24.62 -24.83 7.82
N ALA A 203 25.77 -24.22 7.58
CA ALA A 203 26.62 -23.62 8.61
C ALA A 203 26.44 -22.09 8.60
N PHE A 204 26.48 -21.50 9.79
CA PHE A 204 26.55 -20.06 10.00
C PHE A 204 27.86 -19.74 10.72
N ASP A 205 28.38 -18.52 10.57
CA ASP A 205 29.48 -18.05 11.42
C ASP A 205 29.01 -17.94 12.89
N PRO A 206 29.56 -18.75 13.82
CA PRO A 206 29.20 -18.72 15.24
C PRO A 206 29.45 -17.36 15.90
N ASN A 207 30.40 -16.58 15.37
CA ASN A 207 30.79 -15.29 15.92
C ASN A 207 29.93 -14.13 15.40
N ARG A 208 29.16 -14.37 14.34
CA ARG A 208 28.23 -13.40 13.80
C ARG A 208 26.88 -13.55 14.50
N HIS A 209 26.47 -12.50 15.21
CA HIS A 209 25.21 -12.46 15.96
C HIS A 209 24.12 -11.66 15.27
N ASP A 210 24.47 -10.85 14.28
CA ASP A 210 23.57 -9.93 13.59
C ASP A 210 23.56 -10.16 12.08
N GLY A 211 22.46 -9.77 11.47
CA GLY A 211 22.28 -9.76 10.02
C GLY A 211 22.91 -8.55 9.38
N THR A 212 22.24 -7.99 8.38
CA THR A 212 22.66 -6.73 7.81
C THR A 212 22.48 -5.60 8.82
N ARG A 213 23.50 -4.74 8.89
CA ARG A 213 23.48 -3.51 9.68
C ARG A 213 23.06 -2.30 8.84
N ALA A 214 22.93 -2.48 7.52
CA ALA A 214 22.45 -1.41 6.66
C ALA A 214 21.01 -1.07 7.04
N SER A 215 20.77 0.22 7.21
CA SER A 215 19.44 0.78 7.26
C SER A 215 18.85 0.88 5.84
N ARG A 216 17.55 1.17 5.77
CA ARG A 216 16.81 1.39 4.50
C ARG A 216 17.38 2.49 3.59
N ILE A 217 18.28 3.34 4.10
CA ILE A 217 18.91 4.46 3.38
C ILE A 217 20.39 4.23 3.07
N GLU A 218 20.93 3.07 3.44
CA GLU A 218 22.31 2.70 3.23
C GLU A 218 22.45 1.63 2.14
N GLU A 219 23.66 1.52 1.59
CA GLU A 219 23.97 0.50 0.61
C GLU A 219 24.04 -0.88 1.27
N PHE A 220 23.40 -1.88 0.66
CA PHE A 220 23.42 -3.25 1.17
C PHE A 220 24.84 -3.86 1.05
N PRO A 221 25.48 -4.30 2.14
CA PRO A 221 26.85 -4.84 2.10
C PRO A 221 26.89 -6.19 1.36
N ALA A 222 27.96 -6.44 0.59
CA ALA A 222 28.05 -7.66 -0.23
C ALA A 222 28.19 -8.92 0.65
N GLU A 223 28.93 -8.80 1.75
CA GLU A 223 29.12 -9.82 2.78
C GLU A 223 27.85 -10.19 3.55
N ASP A 224 26.78 -9.39 3.42
CA ASP A 224 25.50 -9.64 4.07
C ASP A 224 24.54 -10.45 3.19
N PHE A 225 24.86 -10.63 1.90
CA PHE A 225 23.95 -11.32 0.97
C PHE A 225 23.84 -12.81 1.29
N MET A 226 24.98 -13.45 1.55
CA MET A 226 25.08 -14.87 1.91
C MET A 226 25.53 -15.01 3.37
N LEU A 227 24.56 -15.13 4.28
CA LEU A 227 24.81 -15.32 5.72
C LEU A 227 25.05 -16.78 6.12
N SER A 228 24.81 -17.71 5.20
CA SER A 228 24.88 -19.16 5.41
C SER A 228 25.66 -19.86 4.30
N THR A 229 26.24 -21.01 4.62
CA THR A 229 26.91 -21.91 3.67
C THR A 229 26.23 -23.27 3.71
N ASP A 230 25.88 -23.83 2.54
CA ASP A 230 25.31 -25.18 2.46
C ASP A 230 26.27 -26.22 3.01
N LEU A 231 25.74 -27.17 3.80
CA LEU A 231 26.47 -28.34 4.25
C LEU A 231 25.93 -29.57 3.52
N GLU A 232 26.83 -30.30 2.88
CA GLU A 232 26.50 -31.57 2.23
C GLU A 232 26.93 -32.73 3.14
N PRO A 233 26.09 -33.75 3.33
CA PRO A 233 26.49 -34.96 4.02
C PRO A 233 27.42 -35.81 3.14
N ASP A 234 28.22 -36.67 3.77
CA ASP A 234 28.91 -37.74 3.07
C ASP A 234 27.94 -38.86 2.60
N GLY A 235 28.48 -39.89 1.96
CA GLY A 235 27.69 -41.03 1.47
C GLY A 235 26.98 -41.85 2.57
N ALA A 236 27.29 -41.63 3.84
CA ALA A 236 26.64 -42.25 5.00
C ALA A 236 25.64 -41.30 5.70
N GLY A 237 25.39 -40.10 5.15
CA GLY A 237 24.50 -39.11 5.75
C GLY A 237 25.15 -38.30 6.87
N ILE A 238 26.49 -38.31 6.97
CA ILE A 238 27.25 -37.66 8.04
C ILE A 238 27.70 -36.28 7.59
N TYR A 239 27.40 -35.27 8.40
CA TYR A 239 27.82 -33.89 8.19
C TYR A 239 29.12 -33.62 8.94
N ARG A 240 30.11 -33.04 8.25
CA ARG A 240 31.32 -32.51 8.88
C ARG A 240 31.11 -31.03 9.19
N LEU A 241 31.19 -30.67 10.47
CA LEU A 241 30.85 -29.31 10.89
C LEU A 241 32.05 -28.36 10.75
N PRO A 242 31.89 -27.19 10.11
CA PRO A 242 32.91 -26.14 10.14
C PRO A 242 33.13 -25.67 11.58
N VAL A 243 34.40 -25.53 11.98
CA VAL A 243 34.81 -25.03 13.29
C VAL A 243 35.35 -23.61 13.13
N SER A 244 34.80 -22.67 13.88
CA SER A 244 35.24 -21.28 13.90
C SER A 244 36.57 -21.10 14.65
N SER A 245 37.15 -19.90 14.54
CA SER A 245 38.42 -19.53 15.21
C SER A 245 38.38 -19.61 16.74
N ASN A 246 37.21 -19.46 17.36
CA ASN A 246 37.00 -19.66 18.81
C ASN A 246 36.58 -21.10 19.15
N ASN A 247 36.85 -22.06 18.26
CA ASN A 247 36.70 -23.49 18.50
C ASN A 247 35.23 -23.92 18.70
N ILE A 248 34.31 -23.29 17.98
CA ILE A 248 32.87 -23.63 18.00
C ILE A 248 32.50 -24.23 16.63
N ALA A 249 32.01 -25.46 16.64
CA ALA A 249 31.37 -26.08 15.50
C ALA A 249 29.91 -25.59 15.36
N CYS A 250 29.44 -25.36 14.13
CA CYS A 250 28.07 -24.95 13.88
C CYS A 250 27.39 -25.78 12.81
N ILE A 251 26.14 -26.14 13.09
CA ILE A 251 25.17 -26.69 12.15
C ILE A 251 23.80 -26.09 12.43
N GLY A 252 23.07 -25.76 11.38
CA GLY A 252 21.75 -25.18 11.48
C GLY A 252 20.88 -25.59 10.32
N VAL A 253 19.64 -25.11 10.35
CA VAL A 253 18.64 -25.34 9.31
C VAL A 253 17.99 -24.01 8.97
N GLU A 254 17.84 -23.75 7.67
CA GLU A 254 17.23 -22.52 7.11
C GLU A 254 16.09 -22.87 6.15
N TRP A 255 15.01 -22.08 6.17
CA TRP A 255 13.84 -22.23 5.29
C TRP A 255 13.20 -20.87 4.95
N LEU A 256 12.20 -20.86 4.06
CA LEU A 256 11.68 -19.61 3.45
C LEU A 256 10.60 -18.87 4.27
N ASN A 257 9.75 -19.59 5.03
CA ASN A 257 8.65 -18.99 5.80
C ASN A 257 8.95 -18.93 7.29
N ARG A 258 8.32 -18.04 8.07
CA ARG A 258 8.46 -18.14 9.53
C ARG A 258 7.67 -19.34 10.07
N ARG A 259 8.33 -20.22 10.81
CA ARG A 259 7.72 -21.44 11.37
C ARG A 259 7.72 -21.43 12.89
N VAL A 260 6.67 -22.01 13.47
CA VAL A 260 6.53 -22.18 14.93
C VAL A 260 7.18 -23.49 15.36
N ILE A 261 8.32 -23.42 16.03
CA ILE A 261 9.10 -24.60 16.41
C ILE A 261 8.59 -25.18 17.74
N LYS A 262 8.53 -26.51 17.83
CA LYS A 262 8.17 -27.28 19.02
C LYS A 262 9.41 -27.81 19.73
N SER A 263 10.28 -28.50 19.01
CA SER A 263 11.50 -29.10 19.59
C SER A 263 12.56 -29.36 18.52
N MET A 264 13.79 -29.56 18.96
CA MET A 264 14.94 -29.84 18.10
C MET A 264 15.80 -30.93 18.70
N SER A 265 16.49 -31.72 17.87
CA SER A 265 17.52 -32.65 18.34
C SER A 265 18.66 -32.81 17.33
N ILE A 266 19.82 -33.25 17.82
CA ILE A 266 21.00 -33.57 17.00
C ILE A 266 21.73 -34.79 17.56
N GLU A 267 22.27 -35.64 16.69
CA GLU A 267 23.10 -36.80 17.05
C GLU A 267 24.56 -36.54 16.65
N LEU A 268 25.49 -36.55 17.61
CA LEU A 268 26.91 -36.29 17.41
C LEU A 268 27.69 -37.61 17.29
N LEU A 269 28.58 -37.74 16.29
CA LEU A 269 29.23 -39.02 15.96
C LEU A 269 30.71 -39.09 16.33
N SER A 270 31.40 -37.96 16.41
CA SER A 270 32.76 -37.90 16.94
C SER A 270 32.73 -37.36 18.36
N GLY A 271 33.48 -38.01 19.25
CA GLY A 271 33.59 -37.68 20.68
C GLY A 271 34.21 -36.31 20.92
N ALA A 272 33.48 -35.25 20.56
CA ALA A 272 33.69 -33.93 21.14
C ALA A 272 33.68 -34.15 22.65
N ALA A 273 34.85 -34.06 23.27
CA ALA A 273 34.92 -33.92 24.70
C ALA A 273 34.08 -32.68 25.00
N LEU A 274 32.84 -32.87 25.42
CA LEU A 274 32.05 -31.86 26.14
C LEU A 274 32.80 -31.62 27.45
N SER A 275 34.00 -31.06 27.35
CA SER A 275 34.81 -30.66 28.48
C SER A 275 34.02 -29.61 29.23
N ALA A 276 34.01 -29.71 30.55
CA ALA A 276 33.14 -28.96 31.47
C ALA A 276 33.20 -27.42 31.35
N GLU A 277 34.02 -26.86 30.46
CA GLU A 277 34.25 -25.42 30.29
C GLU A 277 33.44 -24.77 29.15
N GLY A 278 32.69 -25.51 28.31
CA GLY A 278 31.83 -24.93 27.25
C GLY A 278 30.45 -25.59 27.16
N LYS A 279 29.36 -24.81 27.30
CA LYS A 279 27.98 -25.31 27.14
C LYS A 279 27.56 -25.29 25.67
N VAL A 280 26.97 -26.39 25.18
CA VAL A 280 26.24 -26.41 23.89
C VAL A 280 25.10 -25.39 23.96
N ARG A 281 24.87 -24.66 22.88
CA ARG A 281 23.79 -23.68 22.80
C ARG A 281 22.95 -23.89 21.56
N VAL A 282 21.68 -23.52 21.67
CA VAL A 282 20.76 -23.45 20.54
C VAL A 282 20.30 -22.02 20.38
N GLN A 283 20.36 -21.53 19.14
CA GLN A 283 19.95 -20.19 18.80
C GLN A 283 18.88 -20.21 17.71
N ALA A 284 17.97 -19.22 17.77
CA ALA A 284 17.02 -18.93 16.72
C ALA A 284 17.19 -17.49 16.22
N TRP A 285 16.76 -17.26 14.99
CA TRP A 285 16.81 -15.95 14.36
C TRP A 285 15.55 -15.15 14.62
N PHE A 286 15.72 -13.92 15.09
CA PHE A 286 14.63 -12.97 15.33
C PHE A 286 14.91 -11.66 14.59
N GLY A 287 13.95 -11.20 13.79
CA GLY A 287 14.06 -9.98 12.99
C GLY A 287 13.03 -9.90 11.89
N GLU A 288 13.14 -8.91 11.02
CA GLU A 288 12.14 -8.58 10.00
C GLU A 288 12.28 -9.44 8.73
N SER A 289 13.44 -10.07 8.48
CA SER A 289 13.67 -10.88 7.27
C SER A 289 14.79 -11.92 7.43
N LEU A 290 15.10 -12.64 6.35
CA LEU A 290 16.26 -13.55 6.27
C LEU A 290 17.61 -12.82 6.47
N TRP A 291 17.66 -11.53 6.12
CA TRP A 291 18.86 -10.70 6.20
C TRP A 291 18.86 -9.74 7.38
N GLN A 292 17.69 -9.32 7.87
CA GLN A 292 17.59 -8.43 9.03
C GLN A 292 17.15 -9.19 10.27
N GLY A 293 17.99 -9.15 11.30
CA GLY A 293 17.70 -9.77 12.56
C GLY A 293 18.95 -10.06 13.36
N ARG A 294 18.75 -10.80 14.44
CA ARG A 294 19.79 -11.24 15.36
C ARG A 294 19.57 -12.68 15.79
N TRP A 295 20.66 -13.35 16.09
CA TRP A 295 20.67 -14.63 16.77
C TRP A 295 20.48 -14.42 18.27
N HIS A 296 19.51 -15.11 18.85
CA HIS A 296 19.29 -15.14 20.28
C HIS A 296 19.42 -16.57 20.79
N ASP A 297 20.06 -16.73 21.95
CA ASP A 297 20.05 -17.98 22.71
C ASP A 297 18.60 -18.29 23.12
N LEU A 298 18.18 -19.54 22.90
CA LEU A 298 16.87 -20.01 23.36
C LEU A 298 16.97 -20.46 24.82
N GLU A 299 16.02 -20.01 25.64
CA GLU A 299 15.90 -20.43 27.03
C GLU A 299 15.31 -21.84 27.09
N GLY A 300 15.97 -22.75 27.81
CA GLY A 300 15.56 -24.15 27.95
C GLY A 300 16.73 -25.04 28.36
N GLU A 301 16.42 -26.25 28.79
CA GLU A 301 17.44 -27.26 29.11
C GLU A 301 17.68 -28.18 27.89
N ILE A 302 18.96 -28.51 27.67
CA ILE A 302 19.35 -29.51 26.67
C ILE A 302 19.42 -30.85 27.39
N GLU A 303 18.53 -31.77 27.02
CA GLU A 303 18.55 -33.14 27.50
C GLU A 303 19.53 -33.97 26.66
N ARG A 304 20.32 -34.81 27.33
CA ARG A 304 21.30 -35.69 26.69
C ARG A 304 20.93 -37.15 26.93
N ASP A 305 20.80 -37.90 25.84
CA ASP A 305 20.64 -39.35 25.84
C ASP A 305 21.71 -39.97 24.93
N GLY A 306 22.78 -40.51 25.54
CA GLY A 306 23.98 -40.96 24.83
C GLY A 306 24.62 -39.85 23.99
N ASP A 307 24.59 -40.04 22.68
CA ASP A 307 25.13 -39.14 21.66
C ASP A 307 24.09 -38.17 21.08
N ARG A 308 22.84 -38.26 21.53
CA ARG A 308 21.74 -37.41 21.12
C ARG A 308 21.51 -36.27 22.12
N LEU A 309 21.41 -35.06 21.59
CA LEU A 309 21.01 -33.85 22.34
C LEU A 309 19.61 -33.44 21.88
N SER A 310 18.71 -33.15 22.82
CA SER A 310 17.33 -32.72 22.55
C SER A 310 17.03 -31.41 23.28
N PHE A 311 16.21 -30.56 22.65
CA PHE A 311 15.84 -29.24 23.17
C PHE A 311 14.36 -28.98 22.91
N LEU A 312 13.59 -28.67 23.95
CA LEU A 312 12.20 -28.24 23.84
C LEU A 312 12.15 -26.72 23.66
N VAL A 313 11.45 -26.25 22.63
CA VAL A 313 11.36 -24.82 22.33
C VAL A 313 10.18 -24.20 23.08
N PRO A 314 10.40 -23.12 23.86
CA PRO A 314 9.33 -22.36 24.48
C PRO A 314 8.30 -21.87 23.44
N VAL A 315 7.02 -21.81 23.81
CA VAL A 315 5.96 -21.30 22.92
C VAL A 315 6.21 -19.84 22.55
N LYS A 316 6.68 -19.04 23.53
CA LYS A 316 6.92 -17.61 23.37
C LYS A 316 8.41 -17.33 23.20
N SER A 317 8.69 -16.34 22.36
CA SER A 317 10.01 -15.72 22.22
C SER A 317 10.36 -14.89 23.46
N PRO A 318 11.63 -14.46 23.62
CA PRO A 318 12.02 -13.58 24.73
C PRO A 318 11.22 -12.27 24.82
N SER A 319 10.59 -11.82 23.74
CA SER A 319 9.71 -10.64 23.71
C SER A 319 8.24 -10.94 24.02
N GLY A 320 7.89 -12.19 24.36
CA GLY A 320 6.53 -12.60 24.76
C GLY A 320 5.60 -12.97 23.60
N ASN A 321 6.00 -12.74 22.35
CA ASN A 321 5.23 -13.14 21.15
C ASN A 321 5.47 -14.61 20.80
N LEU A 322 4.55 -15.23 20.06
CA LEU A 322 4.74 -16.58 19.50
C LEU A 322 6.10 -16.70 18.82
N LEU A 323 6.88 -17.70 19.20
CA LEU A 323 8.21 -17.93 18.63
C LEU A 323 8.07 -18.45 17.20
N ARG A 324 8.26 -17.55 16.23
CA ARG A 324 8.30 -17.86 14.80
C ARG A 324 9.67 -17.48 14.23
N THR A 325 10.31 -18.37 13.47
CA THR A 325 11.65 -18.11 12.92
C THR A 325 11.87 -18.72 11.53
N TRP A 326 12.86 -18.24 10.80
CA TRP A 326 13.31 -18.77 9.50
C TRP A 326 14.48 -19.76 9.61
N LYS A 327 15.21 -19.69 10.72
CA LYS A 327 16.45 -20.46 10.87
C LYS A 327 16.84 -20.64 12.32
N VAL A 328 17.43 -21.79 12.59
CA VAL A 328 17.93 -22.24 13.89
C VAL A 328 19.36 -22.76 13.73
N ARG A 329 20.16 -22.68 14.80
CA ARG A 329 21.52 -23.24 14.81
C ARG A 329 21.92 -23.85 16.14
N TRP A 330 22.67 -24.93 16.07
CA TRP A 330 23.42 -25.55 17.16
C TRP A 330 24.84 -25.00 17.17
N LEU A 331 25.32 -24.60 18.35
CA LEU A 331 26.68 -24.18 18.60
C LEU A 331 27.35 -25.17 19.56
N ILE A 332 28.35 -25.89 19.07
CA ILE A 332 28.95 -27.04 19.76
C ILE A 332 30.44 -26.76 19.99
N PRO A 333 30.94 -26.74 21.24
CA PRO A 333 32.37 -26.64 21.51
C PRO A 333 33.14 -27.80 20.87
N ALA A 334 34.11 -27.51 20.00
CA ALA A 334 34.83 -28.53 19.24
C ALA A 334 36.07 -29.07 19.97
N GLY A 335 36.63 -28.33 20.94
CA GLY A 335 37.79 -28.77 21.72
C GLY A 335 39.05 -29.05 20.89
N GLY A 336 39.16 -28.49 19.67
CA GLY A 336 40.25 -28.75 18.73
C GLY A 336 40.05 -30.02 17.87
N ASN A 337 38.92 -30.70 18.01
CA ASN A 337 38.61 -31.94 17.31
C ASN A 337 37.71 -31.72 16.09
N VAL A 338 37.70 -32.69 15.18
CA VAL A 338 36.71 -32.75 14.10
C VAL A 338 35.36 -33.11 14.70
N VAL A 339 34.35 -32.26 14.51
CA VAL A 339 32.97 -32.51 14.94
C VAL A 339 32.16 -33.01 13.75
N THR A 340 31.47 -34.14 13.94
CA THR A 340 30.58 -34.76 12.95
C THR A 340 29.22 -35.04 13.57
N SER A 341 28.17 -34.94 12.77
CA SER A 341 26.81 -35.20 13.21
C SER A 341 25.98 -35.84 12.10
N LYS A 342 24.85 -36.43 12.46
CA LYS A 342 23.75 -36.62 11.49
C LYS A 342 23.06 -35.27 11.23
N ALA A 343 22.11 -35.26 10.29
CA ALA A 343 21.22 -34.11 10.11
C ALA A 343 20.52 -33.78 11.45
N PRO A 344 20.34 -32.50 11.79
CA PRO A 344 19.44 -32.11 12.87
C PRO A 344 18.02 -32.61 12.59
N VAL A 345 17.21 -32.68 13.62
CA VAL A 345 15.76 -32.90 13.54
C VAL A 345 15.08 -31.69 14.15
N VAL A 346 14.09 -31.12 13.48
CA VAL A 346 13.43 -29.88 13.92
C VAL A 346 11.92 -30.05 13.76
N TYR A 347 11.25 -30.30 14.88
CA TYR A 347 9.80 -30.49 14.92
C TYR A 347 9.07 -29.14 15.04
N THR A 348 8.11 -28.87 14.16
CA THR A 348 7.19 -27.73 14.28
C THR A 348 5.98 -28.09 15.15
N ARG A 349 5.17 -27.09 15.49
CA ARG A 349 3.92 -27.31 16.23
C ARG A 349 2.79 -27.87 15.37
N SER A 350 2.96 -27.90 14.05
CA SER A 350 2.00 -28.56 13.17
C SER A 350 2.04 -30.07 13.31
N ARG A 351 0.96 -30.71 12.88
CA ARG A 351 0.77 -32.16 12.95
C ARG A 351 0.64 -32.75 11.57
N TRP A 352 1.23 -33.92 11.38
CA TRP A 352 0.98 -34.72 10.19
C TRP A 352 -0.42 -35.29 10.23
N THR A 353 -1.09 -35.27 9.09
CA THR A 353 -2.25 -36.12 8.82
C THR A 353 -2.05 -36.80 7.46
N THR A 354 -2.80 -37.85 7.16
CA THR A 354 -2.70 -38.57 5.88
C THR A 354 -4.05 -38.56 5.20
N GLY A 355 -4.07 -38.15 3.94
CA GLY A 355 -5.28 -38.15 3.11
C GLY A 355 -5.01 -38.66 1.71
N VAL A 356 -6.09 -38.97 1.00
CA VAL A 356 -6.06 -39.46 -0.37
C VAL A 356 -6.70 -38.41 -1.28
N PHE A 357 -5.99 -38.06 -2.35
CA PHE A 357 -6.42 -37.10 -3.36
C PHE A 357 -6.49 -37.81 -4.71
N GLN A 358 -7.40 -37.39 -5.57
CA GLN A 358 -7.44 -37.83 -6.96
C GLN A 358 -6.82 -36.76 -7.85
N VAL A 359 -5.92 -37.17 -8.74
CA VAL A 359 -5.33 -36.31 -9.77
C VAL A 359 -5.74 -36.80 -11.15
N GLU A 360 -6.33 -35.92 -11.94
CA GLU A 360 -6.71 -36.17 -13.33
C GLU A 360 -5.89 -35.29 -14.27
N LEU A 361 -5.36 -35.89 -15.34
CA LEU A 361 -4.66 -35.17 -16.41
C LEU A 361 -5.56 -35.07 -17.64
N CYS A 362 -5.65 -33.87 -18.21
CA CYS A 362 -6.35 -33.62 -19.47
C CYS A 362 -5.48 -32.81 -20.45
N LYS A 363 -6.03 -32.52 -21.64
CA LYS A 363 -5.40 -31.60 -22.59
C LYS A 363 -5.48 -30.18 -22.03
N PRO A 364 -4.36 -29.43 -21.95
CA PRO A 364 -4.39 -28.04 -21.52
C PRO A 364 -5.30 -27.17 -22.40
N THR A 365 -6.02 -26.25 -21.78
CA THR A 365 -6.93 -25.30 -22.45
C THR A 365 -6.86 -23.91 -21.81
N GLY A 366 -7.45 -22.92 -22.48
CA GLY A 366 -7.54 -21.55 -21.96
C GLY A 366 -6.24 -20.74 -22.07
N THR A 367 -6.24 -19.58 -21.44
CA THR A 367 -5.12 -18.63 -21.47
C THR A 367 -3.90 -19.23 -20.78
N GLY A 368 -2.75 -19.23 -21.47
CA GLY A 368 -1.50 -19.80 -20.95
C GLY A 368 -1.38 -21.31 -21.09
N ALA A 369 -2.30 -21.96 -21.82
CA ALA A 369 -2.20 -23.38 -22.12
C ALA A 369 -0.90 -23.72 -22.86
N VAL A 370 -0.15 -24.67 -22.33
CA VAL A 370 1.07 -25.16 -22.97
C VAL A 370 0.72 -26.29 -23.93
N SER A 371 1.02 -26.09 -25.22
CA SER A 371 0.78 -27.11 -26.25
C SER A 371 1.67 -28.34 -26.04
N ASN A 372 1.14 -29.54 -26.34
CA ASN A 372 1.88 -30.81 -26.35
C ASN A 372 2.45 -31.26 -24.98
N LEU A 373 1.77 -30.93 -23.87
CA LEU A 373 2.14 -31.53 -22.59
C LEU A 373 1.98 -33.06 -22.61
N PRO A 374 2.93 -33.82 -22.03
CA PRO A 374 2.82 -35.26 -21.94
C PRO A 374 1.54 -35.71 -21.21
N ASN A 375 0.97 -36.84 -21.61
CA ASN A 375 -0.13 -37.53 -20.91
C ASN A 375 0.37 -38.34 -19.70
N LYS A 376 1.39 -37.83 -19.03
CA LYS A 376 2.05 -38.38 -17.83
C LYS A 376 2.56 -37.21 -17.00
N ALA A 377 2.64 -37.41 -15.70
CA ALA A 377 3.19 -36.42 -14.77
C ALA A 377 4.01 -37.10 -13.67
N GLU A 378 4.88 -36.32 -13.03
CA GLU A 378 5.56 -36.70 -11.80
C GLU A 378 5.10 -35.79 -10.67
N ILE A 379 4.78 -36.36 -9.51
CA ILE A 379 4.35 -35.62 -8.32
C ILE A 379 5.51 -35.52 -7.34
N GLU A 380 5.80 -34.30 -6.94
CA GLU A 380 6.62 -33.95 -5.79
C GLU A 380 5.70 -33.36 -4.70
N VAL A 381 5.91 -33.73 -3.45
CA VAL A 381 5.18 -33.16 -2.31
C VAL A 381 6.14 -32.29 -1.51
N ILE A 382 5.74 -31.06 -1.23
CA ILE A 382 6.53 -30.07 -0.48
C ILE A 382 5.90 -29.83 0.87
N ASP A 383 6.71 -29.67 1.91
CA ASP A 383 6.23 -29.62 3.30
C ASP A 383 5.27 -30.80 3.60
N GLY A 384 5.61 -31.98 3.07
CA GLY A 384 4.78 -33.19 3.10
C GLY A 384 5.50 -34.39 2.49
N LEU A 385 4.92 -35.57 2.63
CA LEU A 385 5.46 -36.82 2.09
C LEU A 385 4.48 -37.48 1.15
N LEU A 386 4.97 -37.91 -0.02
CA LEU A 386 4.23 -38.79 -0.91
C LEU A 386 4.28 -40.22 -0.35
N ILE A 387 3.13 -40.81 -0.08
CA ILE A 387 3.01 -42.19 0.42
C ILE A 387 2.71 -43.15 -0.74
N ALA A 388 1.82 -42.77 -1.65
CA ALA A 388 1.51 -43.57 -2.84
C ALA A 388 1.08 -42.67 -4.02
N PRO A 389 1.46 -42.99 -5.27
CA PRO A 389 2.39 -44.05 -5.66
C PRO A 389 3.84 -43.72 -5.27
N GLU A 390 4.61 -44.69 -4.78
CA GLU A 390 5.99 -44.48 -4.26
C GLU A 390 6.93 -43.82 -5.27
N ASN A 391 6.75 -44.08 -6.57
CA ASN A 391 7.60 -43.54 -7.62
C ASN A 391 7.19 -42.13 -8.10
N GLY A 392 6.11 -41.55 -7.55
CA GLY A 392 5.57 -40.25 -7.97
C GLY A 392 4.98 -40.20 -9.37
N LYS A 393 4.97 -41.31 -10.12
CA LYS A 393 4.61 -41.31 -11.55
C LYS A 393 3.11 -41.52 -11.72
N LEU A 394 2.50 -40.58 -12.42
CA LEU A 394 1.13 -40.68 -12.93
C LEU A 394 1.16 -41.16 -14.38
N ALA A 395 0.50 -42.28 -14.65
CA ALA A 395 0.41 -42.87 -15.98
C ALA A 395 -0.98 -42.65 -16.59
N SER A 396 -1.03 -42.15 -17.83
CA SER A 396 -2.25 -41.93 -18.64
C SER A 396 -3.13 -40.73 -18.23
N LEU A 397 -4.16 -40.46 -19.03
CA LEU A 397 -5.19 -39.43 -18.80
C LEU A 397 -6.30 -39.89 -17.83
N LYS A 398 -6.03 -40.90 -17.00
CA LYS A 398 -7.00 -41.44 -16.04
C LYS A 398 -6.79 -40.80 -14.67
N GLN A 399 -7.87 -40.71 -13.90
CA GLN A 399 -7.80 -40.37 -12.48
C GLN A 399 -6.91 -41.37 -11.74
N THR A 400 -5.96 -40.83 -10.99
CA THR A 400 -5.03 -41.60 -10.17
C THR A 400 -5.15 -41.15 -8.72
N ALA A 401 -5.29 -42.11 -7.80
CA ALA A 401 -5.27 -41.82 -6.37
C ALA A 401 -3.82 -41.56 -5.91
N VAL A 402 -3.66 -40.52 -5.10
CA VAL A 402 -2.39 -40.06 -4.55
C VAL A 402 -2.57 -39.94 -3.04
N THR A 403 -1.86 -40.78 -2.28
CA THR A 403 -1.87 -40.75 -0.83
C THR A 403 -0.74 -39.86 -0.35
N VAL A 404 -1.08 -38.83 0.43
CA VAL A 404 -0.15 -37.80 0.87
C VAL A 404 -0.23 -37.68 2.38
N ARG A 405 0.93 -37.66 3.04
CA ARG A 405 1.05 -37.18 4.41
C ARG A 405 1.32 -35.68 4.35
N TYR A 406 0.38 -34.88 4.82
CA TYR A 406 0.40 -33.43 4.72
C TYR A 406 0.27 -32.77 6.10
N ALA A 407 0.79 -31.56 6.24
CA ALA A 407 0.65 -30.79 7.46
C ALA A 407 -0.82 -30.36 7.58
N ARG A 408 -1.45 -30.72 8.70
CA ARG A 408 -2.83 -30.33 8.97
C ARG A 408 -2.94 -28.79 8.94
N PRO A 409 -3.87 -28.22 8.16
CA PRO A 409 -4.12 -26.78 8.17
C PRO A 409 -4.35 -26.26 9.60
N SER A 410 -3.74 -25.12 9.92
CA SER A 410 -3.77 -24.51 11.26
C SER A 410 -3.60 -23.00 11.16
N ALA A 411 -4.13 -22.25 12.13
CA ALA A 411 -3.98 -20.80 12.19
C ALA A 411 -2.53 -20.33 12.45
N LEU A 412 -1.63 -21.26 12.81
CA LEU A 412 -0.20 -20.98 12.91
C LEU A 412 0.39 -20.57 11.55
N LEU A 413 -0.17 -21.07 10.44
CA LEU A 413 0.32 -20.87 9.06
C LEU A 413 1.79 -21.28 8.88
N SER A 414 2.27 -22.25 9.65
CA SER A 414 3.69 -22.66 9.65
C SER A 414 4.07 -23.45 8.39
N GLU A 415 3.20 -24.35 7.94
CA GLU A 415 3.43 -25.22 6.78
C GLU A 415 2.34 -25.01 5.73
N LEU A 416 2.73 -25.11 4.46
CA LEU A 416 1.80 -25.16 3.34
C LEU A 416 2.16 -26.35 2.48
N THR A 417 1.52 -27.50 2.74
CA THR A 417 1.76 -28.68 1.91
C THR A 417 1.24 -28.43 0.51
N THR A 418 2.11 -28.60 -0.49
CA THR A 418 1.77 -28.45 -1.91
C THR A 418 2.08 -29.70 -2.69
N LEU A 419 1.21 -30.02 -3.65
CA LEU A 419 1.42 -31.03 -4.67
C LEU A 419 1.99 -30.34 -5.91
N ARG A 420 3.28 -30.54 -6.17
CA ARG A 420 3.95 -30.10 -7.40
C ARG A 420 3.81 -31.17 -8.46
N ILE A 421 3.15 -30.82 -9.54
CA ILE A 421 2.83 -31.72 -10.63
C ILE A 421 3.66 -31.30 -11.84
N HIS A 422 4.63 -32.15 -12.19
CA HIS A 422 5.57 -31.93 -13.29
C HIS A 422 5.07 -32.64 -14.56
N ARG A 423 4.76 -31.87 -15.60
CA ARG A 423 4.40 -32.38 -16.93
C ARG A 423 5.47 -31.94 -17.94
N GLY A 424 6.56 -32.72 -18.03
CA GLY A 424 7.73 -32.32 -18.82
C GLY A 424 8.51 -31.21 -18.12
N LYS A 425 8.62 -30.02 -18.74
CA LYS A 425 9.31 -28.85 -18.14
C LYS A 425 8.35 -27.90 -17.38
N GLU A 426 7.06 -28.16 -17.47
CA GLU A 426 6.03 -27.37 -16.80
C GLU A 426 5.75 -27.95 -15.42
N THR A 427 5.59 -27.04 -14.45
CA THR A 427 5.27 -27.36 -13.06
C THR A 427 4.02 -26.59 -12.67
N THR A 428 3.09 -27.26 -12.03
CA THR A 428 1.93 -26.62 -11.39
C THR A 428 1.87 -27.07 -9.95
N SER A 429 1.77 -26.11 -9.04
CA SER A 429 1.71 -26.36 -7.61
C SER A 429 0.29 -26.17 -7.12
N VAL A 430 -0.28 -27.17 -6.45
CA VAL A 430 -1.63 -27.11 -5.86
C VAL A 430 -1.49 -27.23 -4.35
N ALA A 431 -2.01 -26.27 -3.58
CA ALA A 431 -2.03 -26.41 -2.13
C ALA A 431 -3.06 -27.47 -1.72
N VAL A 432 -2.68 -28.35 -0.81
CA VAL A 432 -3.59 -29.38 -0.26
C VAL A 432 -4.76 -28.72 0.47
N GLU A 433 -4.50 -27.64 1.18
CA GLU A 433 -5.50 -26.84 1.89
C GLU A 433 -6.60 -26.28 0.96
N ASP A 434 -6.25 -25.87 -0.26
CA ASP A 434 -7.22 -25.40 -1.25
C ASP A 434 -8.13 -26.54 -1.73
N VAL A 435 -7.58 -27.73 -1.93
CA VAL A 435 -8.37 -28.92 -2.29
C VAL A 435 -9.31 -29.33 -1.17
N LEU A 436 -8.85 -29.30 0.08
CA LEU A 436 -9.68 -29.65 1.24
C LEU A 436 -10.80 -28.64 1.45
N SER A 437 -10.51 -27.34 1.35
CA SER A 437 -11.49 -26.27 1.60
C SER A 437 -12.47 -26.08 0.45
N LYS A 438 -12.06 -26.29 -0.81
CA LYS A 438 -12.88 -26.07 -2.01
C LYS A 438 -13.39 -27.36 -2.65
N GLY A 439 -12.96 -28.53 -2.19
CA GLY A 439 -13.29 -29.85 -2.71
C GLY A 439 -12.47 -30.25 -3.95
N ALA A 440 -12.22 -29.32 -4.86
CA ALA A 440 -11.43 -29.55 -6.07
C ALA A 440 -10.75 -28.27 -6.60
N VAL A 441 -9.56 -28.44 -7.18
CA VAL A 441 -8.73 -27.41 -7.82
C VAL A 441 -8.46 -27.83 -9.26
N TYR A 442 -8.97 -27.05 -10.22
CA TYR A 442 -8.75 -27.28 -11.65
C TYR A 442 -7.92 -26.17 -12.27
N VAL A 443 -6.80 -26.55 -12.90
CA VAL A 443 -5.85 -25.65 -13.57
C VAL A 443 -5.87 -25.93 -15.07
N PRO A 444 -6.69 -25.20 -15.87
CA PRO A 444 -6.86 -25.49 -17.30
C PRO A 444 -5.57 -25.34 -18.11
N SER A 445 -4.76 -24.33 -17.80
CA SER A 445 -3.51 -24.03 -18.51
C SER A 445 -2.46 -25.15 -18.38
N ALA A 446 -2.56 -25.94 -17.31
CA ALA A 446 -1.74 -27.12 -17.06
C ALA A 446 -2.46 -28.44 -17.40
N GLY A 447 -3.76 -28.40 -17.64
CA GLY A 447 -4.61 -29.58 -17.83
C GLY A 447 -4.58 -30.54 -16.64
N VAL A 448 -4.73 -30.00 -15.42
CA VAL A 448 -4.64 -30.74 -14.15
C VAL A 448 -5.85 -30.45 -13.29
N LEU A 449 -6.51 -31.50 -12.79
CA LEU A 449 -7.52 -31.43 -11.73
C LEU A 449 -7.01 -32.21 -10.51
N VAL A 450 -7.18 -31.63 -9.32
CA VAL A 450 -6.94 -32.30 -8.05
C VAL A 450 -8.20 -32.20 -7.19
N CYS A 451 -8.72 -33.31 -6.68
CA CYS A 451 -9.87 -33.31 -5.77
C CYS A 451 -9.66 -34.26 -4.57
N SER A 452 -10.41 -34.05 -3.50
CA SER A 452 -10.42 -34.99 -2.36
C SER A 452 -11.09 -36.31 -2.77
N ILE A 453 -10.61 -37.45 -2.24
CA ILE A 453 -11.27 -38.75 -2.42
C ILE A 453 -12.69 -38.77 -1.84
N ASP A 454 -12.97 -37.92 -0.85
CA ASP A 454 -14.28 -37.82 -0.20
C ASP A 454 -15.31 -37.06 -1.06
N ARG A 455 -14.83 -36.32 -2.07
CA ARG A 455 -15.63 -35.56 -3.03
C ARG A 455 -15.05 -35.72 -4.44
N PRO A 456 -15.05 -36.95 -5.00
CA PRO A 456 -14.43 -37.20 -6.28
C PRO A 456 -15.19 -36.47 -7.39
N THR A 457 -14.47 -35.89 -8.33
CA THR A 457 -15.06 -35.26 -9.52
C THR A 457 -14.13 -35.37 -10.71
N THR A 458 -14.68 -35.51 -11.90
CA THR A 458 -13.91 -35.52 -13.16
C THR A 458 -13.74 -34.13 -13.74
N VAL A 459 -12.79 -33.95 -14.67
CA VAL A 459 -12.63 -32.65 -15.38
C VAL A 459 -13.94 -32.25 -16.08
N GLN A 460 -14.65 -33.21 -16.67
CA GLN A 460 -15.91 -32.94 -17.36
C GLN A 460 -17.01 -32.48 -16.40
N GLU A 461 -17.17 -33.17 -15.26
CA GLU A 461 -18.15 -32.79 -14.24
C GLU A 461 -17.82 -31.44 -13.60
N TYR A 462 -16.55 -31.19 -13.30
CA TYR A 462 -16.10 -29.90 -12.77
C TYR A 462 -16.42 -28.76 -13.74
N LEU A 463 -16.10 -28.93 -15.03
CA LEU A 463 -16.43 -27.95 -16.07
C LEU A 463 -17.94 -27.72 -16.20
N TRP A 464 -18.77 -28.74 -15.98
CA TRP A 464 -20.22 -28.56 -15.91
C TRP A 464 -20.66 -27.78 -14.67
N GLN A 465 -20.04 -27.98 -13.52
CA GLN A 465 -20.35 -27.24 -12.28
C GLN A 465 -20.04 -25.75 -12.39
N VAL A 466 -18.96 -25.39 -13.09
CA VAL A 466 -18.53 -23.98 -13.25
C VAL A 466 -19.02 -23.35 -14.55
N ALA A 467 -19.80 -24.09 -15.36
CA ALA A 467 -20.31 -23.60 -16.63
C ALA A 467 -21.14 -22.31 -16.46
N GLY A 468 -20.84 -21.30 -17.29
CA GLY A 468 -21.55 -20.02 -17.28
C GLY A 468 -21.07 -19.01 -16.24
N GLN A 469 -20.21 -19.42 -15.30
CA GLN A 469 -19.52 -18.48 -14.41
C GLN A 469 -18.52 -17.64 -15.22
N LYS A 470 -18.34 -16.37 -14.82
CA LYS A 470 -17.48 -15.40 -15.51
C LYS A 470 -16.62 -14.65 -14.51
N THR A 471 -15.41 -14.33 -14.93
CA THR A 471 -14.53 -13.38 -14.23
C THR A 471 -15.17 -11.99 -14.20
N VAL A 472 -14.70 -11.15 -13.28
CA VAL A 472 -15.07 -9.74 -13.19
C VAL A 472 -14.75 -9.02 -14.49
N LEU A 473 -13.56 -9.19 -15.07
CA LEU A 473 -13.21 -8.46 -16.31
C LEU A 473 -14.04 -8.90 -17.51
N GLU A 474 -14.39 -10.19 -17.64
CA GLU A 474 -15.35 -10.64 -18.67
C GLU A 474 -16.71 -9.94 -18.51
N ARG A 475 -17.18 -9.77 -17.27
CA ARG A 475 -18.43 -9.06 -16.97
C ARG A 475 -18.30 -7.56 -17.28
N VAL A 476 -17.24 -6.90 -16.82
CA VAL A 476 -16.95 -5.47 -17.10
C VAL A 476 -16.96 -5.18 -18.59
N ARG A 477 -16.30 -6.01 -19.41
CA ARG A 477 -16.25 -5.83 -20.87
C ARG A 477 -17.64 -5.87 -21.52
N SER A 478 -18.59 -6.59 -20.92
CA SER A 478 -19.99 -6.65 -21.38
C SER A 478 -20.91 -5.54 -20.83
N MET A 479 -20.48 -4.84 -19.77
CA MET A 479 -21.28 -3.77 -19.15
C MET A 479 -21.13 -2.42 -19.86
N PRO A 480 -22.01 -1.44 -19.60
CA PRO A 480 -21.77 -0.06 -19.97
C PRO A 480 -20.43 0.47 -19.41
N GLU A 481 -19.89 1.52 -20.04
CA GLU A 481 -18.72 2.20 -19.51
C GLU A 481 -19.02 2.83 -18.15
N GLN A 482 -18.06 2.77 -17.22
CA GLN A 482 -18.16 3.51 -15.97
C GLN A 482 -18.17 5.01 -16.26
N THR A 483 -18.98 5.74 -15.52
CA THR A 483 -19.09 7.20 -15.62
C THR A 483 -18.58 7.86 -14.34
N LEU A 484 -18.14 9.12 -14.45
CA LEU A 484 -17.75 9.90 -13.26
C LEU A 484 -18.94 10.05 -12.29
N GLU A 485 -20.13 10.37 -12.81
CA GLU A 485 -21.36 10.49 -12.02
C GLU A 485 -21.68 9.19 -11.25
N GLN A 486 -21.59 8.04 -11.92
CA GLN A 486 -21.83 6.75 -11.26
C GLN A 486 -20.75 6.44 -10.21
N ALA A 487 -19.46 6.66 -10.53
CA ALA A 487 -18.39 6.45 -9.56
C ALA A 487 -18.54 7.38 -8.33
N MET A 488 -18.85 8.66 -8.53
CA MET A 488 -19.11 9.60 -7.43
C MET A 488 -20.34 9.22 -6.59
N SER A 489 -21.38 8.62 -7.18
CA SER A 489 -22.57 8.22 -6.42
C SER A 489 -22.44 6.88 -5.69
N ARG A 490 -21.53 6.00 -6.12
CA ARG A 490 -21.42 4.62 -5.62
C ARG A 490 -20.14 4.34 -4.83
N THR A 491 -19.07 5.07 -5.11
CA THR A 491 -17.74 4.82 -4.56
C THR A 491 -17.30 5.91 -3.58
N HIS A 492 -17.70 7.17 -3.78
CA HIS A 492 -17.27 8.29 -2.93
C HIS A 492 -17.95 8.29 -1.55
N HIS A 493 -17.16 8.52 -0.50
CA HIS A 493 -17.64 8.66 0.87
C HIS A 493 -17.55 10.12 1.33
N LEU A 494 -18.60 10.61 2.00
CA LEU A 494 -18.70 12.01 2.43
C LEU A 494 -17.57 12.44 3.37
N ALA A 495 -17.01 11.49 4.13
CA ALA A 495 -15.86 11.73 4.99
C ALA A 495 -14.66 12.29 4.22
N GLN A 496 -14.51 12.01 2.92
CA GLN A 496 -13.38 12.52 2.13
C GLN A 496 -13.48 14.04 1.91
N ASN A 497 -14.64 14.65 2.16
CA ASN A 497 -14.82 16.10 2.13
C ASN A 497 -14.29 16.80 3.38
N GLU A 498 -13.99 16.03 4.44
CA GLU A 498 -13.24 16.53 5.57
C GLU A 498 -11.79 16.83 5.14
N GLY A 499 -11.07 17.62 5.92
CA GLY A 499 -9.67 17.97 5.64
C GLY A 499 -9.46 19.44 5.24
N PRO A 500 -8.29 20.00 5.57
CA PRO A 500 -7.95 21.38 5.25
C PRO A 500 -7.50 21.54 3.80
N VAL A 501 -7.19 22.77 3.41
CA VAL A 501 -6.56 23.09 2.12
C VAL A 501 -5.33 23.99 2.33
N MET A 502 -4.25 23.71 1.59
CA MET A 502 -3.05 24.53 1.59
C MET A 502 -3.11 25.60 0.49
N LEU A 503 -2.66 26.82 0.82
CA LEU A 503 -2.57 27.96 -0.08
C LEU A 503 -1.14 28.53 -0.06
N SER A 504 -0.63 28.88 -1.24
CA SER A 504 0.61 29.61 -1.46
C SER A 504 0.69 30.01 -2.93
N LEU A 505 1.68 30.81 -3.34
CA LEU A 505 2.09 30.86 -4.75
C LEU A 505 2.79 29.55 -5.18
N ALA A 506 3.00 29.37 -6.48
CA ALA A 506 3.65 28.18 -7.02
C ALA A 506 5.06 27.97 -6.43
N CYS A 507 5.29 26.79 -5.87
CA CYS A 507 6.52 26.31 -5.26
C CYS A 507 7.09 27.21 -4.14
N ASP A 508 6.29 28.14 -3.59
CA ASP A 508 6.75 29.01 -2.51
C ASP A 508 7.07 28.19 -1.26
N ASN A 509 7.85 28.73 -0.32
CA ASN A 509 8.05 28.13 0.99
C ASN A 509 7.11 28.71 2.04
N ALA A 510 6.50 29.87 1.79
CA ALA A 510 5.47 30.42 2.65
C ALA A 510 4.13 29.70 2.39
N LYS A 511 3.59 29.07 3.44
CA LYS A 511 2.35 28.28 3.39
C LYS A 511 1.30 28.83 4.33
N VAL A 512 0.05 28.71 3.90
CA VAL A 512 -1.16 28.94 4.68
C VAL A 512 -2.00 27.67 4.61
N VAL A 513 -2.51 27.20 5.74
CA VAL A 513 -3.46 26.09 5.80
C VAL A 513 -4.78 26.64 6.29
N VAL A 514 -5.87 26.34 5.57
CA VAL A 514 -7.23 26.74 5.90
C VAL A 514 -8.04 25.48 6.21
N ASP A 515 -8.45 25.35 7.46
CA ASP A 515 -9.33 24.29 7.94
C ASP A 515 -10.74 24.47 7.38
N ARG A 516 -11.54 23.39 7.39
CA ARG A 516 -12.89 23.38 6.79
C ARG A 516 -13.85 24.42 7.39
N ASN A 517 -13.67 24.76 8.66
CA ASN A 517 -14.44 25.79 9.38
C ASN A 517 -13.92 27.22 9.16
N GLY A 518 -12.85 27.41 8.38
CA GLY A 518 -12.25 28.71 8.10
C GLY A 518 -11.14 29.12 9.06
N ASP A 519 -10.82 28.32 10.08
CA ASP A 519 -9.61 28.54 10.86
C ASP A 519 -8.39 28.44 9.95
N LEU A 520 -7.41 29.31 10.13
CA LEU A 520 -6.22 29.27 9.31
C LEU A 520 -4.94 29.38 10.13
N ARG A 521 -3.89 28.74 9.62
CA ARG A 521 -2.55 28.66 10.21
C ARG A 521 -1.51 29.05 9.15
N TRP A 522 -0.53 29.86 9.51
CA TRP A 522 0.50 30.31 8.55
C TRP A 522 1.87 30.58 9.17
N HIS A 523 2.89 30.67 8.31
CA HIS A 523 4.24 31.07 8.68
C HIS A 523 4.37 32.57 8.90
N THR A 524 4.77 33.00 10.10
CA THR A 524 5.20 34.38 10.37
C THR A 524 6.68 34.63 10.05
N PHE A 525 7.48 33.58 9.94
CA PHE A 525 8.88 33.59 9.51
C PHE A 525 9.22 32.29 8.77
N GLN A 526 10.28 32.30 7.96
CA GLN A 526 10.75 31.09 7.29
C GLN A 526 11.28 30.09 8.33
N THR A 527 10.82 28.84 8.25
CA THR A 527 11.29 27.72 9.08
C THR A 527 11.69 26.55 8.19
N SER A 528 12.73 25.81 8.61
CA SER A 528 13.25 24.65 7.90
C SER A 528 12.67 23.31 8.38
N GLY A 529 11.82 23.32 9.42
CA GLY A 529 11.28 22.13 10.06
C GLY A 529 9.96 21.65 9.44
N SER A 530 9.74 20.32 9.44
CA SER A 530 8.50 19.71 8.96
C SER A 530 7.29 19.94 9.89
N ASP A 531 7.52 20.25 11.17
CA ASP A 531 6.48 20.52 12.18
C ASP A 531 6.18 22.02 12.31
N TRP A 532 6.10 22.73 11.18
CA TRP A 532 5.85 24.17 11.21
C TRP A 532 4.41 24.50 11.64
N LEU A 533 3.45 23.60 11.40
CA LEU A 533 2.04 23.78 11.73
C LEU A 533 1.81 23.92 13.25
N SER A 534 2.58 23.22 14.08
CA SER A 534 2.46 23.32 15.54
C SER A 534 2.87 24.70 16.06
N LYS A 535 3.88 25.32 15.42
CA LYS A 535 4.45 26.63 15.81
C LYS A 535 3.91 27.80 14.99
N ALA A 536 2.97 27.55 14.09
CA ALA A 536 2.39 28.57 13.22
C ALA A 536 1.64 29.65 14.02
N ALA A 537 1.47 30.82 13.41
CA ALA A 537 0.43 31.76 13.84
C ALA A 537 -0.93 31.23 13.38
N SER A 538 -2.01 31.66 14.06
CA SER A 538 -3.36 31.26 13.67
C SER A 538 -4.37 32.39 13.77
N MET A 539 -5.41 32.32 12.93
CA MET A 539 -6.55 33.22 12.94
C MET A 539 -7.84 32.39 12.95
N ARG A 540 -8.79 32.80 13.80
CA ARG A 540 -10.11 32.16 13.91
C ARG A 540 -11.20 33.20 13.83
N VAL A 541 -12.25 32.93 13.07
CA VAL A 541 -13.43 33.80 12.94
C VAL A 541 -14.62 33.08 13.57
N ARG A 542 -15.31 33.72 14.52
CA ARG A 542 -16.45 33.14 15.22
C ARG A 542 -17.58 34.12 15.35
N LEU A 543 -18.80 33.63 15.11
CA LEU A 543 -20.04 34.31 15.47
C LEU A 543 -20.53 33.70 16.79
N ILE A 544 -20.55 34.49 17.87
CA ILE A 544 -20.85 33.99 19.21
C ILE A 544 -22.33 33.56 19.31
N GLY A 545 -22.56 32.45 20.02
CA GLY A 545 -23.87 31.82 20.15
C GLY A 545 -24.24 30.88 18.99
N GLN A 546 -23.32 30.65 18.05
CA GLN A 546 -23.57 29.91 16.80
C GLN A 546 -22.48 28.87 16.50
N GLU A 547 -21.89 28.33 17.57
CA GLU A 547 -20.76 27.39 17.53
C GLU A 547 -21.10 26.05 16.85
N LYS A 548 -22.39 25.77 16.65
CA LYS A 548 -22.91 24.55 16.00
C LYS A 548 -23.46 24.78 14.58
N ALA A 549 -23.27 25.97 14.01
CA ALA A 549 -23.77 26.27 12.67
C ALA A 549 -23.07 25.42 11.60
N ALA A 550 -23.84 24.93 10.63
CA ALA A 550 -23.28 24.18 9.50
C ALA A 550 -22.48 25.10 8.56
N HIS A 551 -21.43 24.54 7.96
CA HIS A 551 -20.57 25.25 7.00
C HIS A 551 -20.75 24.65 5.59
N GLU A 552 -20.82 25.51 4.58
CA GLU A 552 -20.68 25.15 3.17
C GLU A 552 -19.30 25.66 2.70
N ARG A 553 -18.50 24.81 2.04
CA ARG A 553 -17.17 25.19 1.51
C ARG A 553 -17.07 24.84 0.03
N ARG A 554 -16.49 25.75 -0.74
CA ARG A 554 -16.18 25.56 -2.17
C ARG A 554 -14.94 26.34 -2.58
N LEU A 555 -14.39 26.04 -3.75
CA LEU A 555 -13.39 26.90 -4.40
C LEU A 555 -14.06 27.99 -5.24
N ASP A 556 -13.52 29.21 -5.18
CA ASP A 556 -13.92 30.30 -6.09
C ASP A 556 -13.54 29.93 -7.54
N GLY A 557 -14.37 30.34 -8.51
CA GLY A 557 -14.21 29.93 -9.92
C GLY A 557 -14.24 28.41 -10.19
N GLY A 558 -14.62 27.57 -9.22
CA GLY A 558 -14.67 26.10 -9.31
C GLY A 558 -13.36 25.40 -8.97
N TRP A 559 -12.21 25.99 -9.29
CA TRP A 559 -10.89 25.34 -9.16
C TRP A 559 -9.78 26.25 -8.60
N LEU A 560 -10.01 27.56 -8.47
CA LEU A 560 -8.95 28.46 -8.00
C LEU A 560 -8.59 28.12 -6.55
N PRO A 561 -7.33 28.32 -6.12
CA PRO A 561 -6.88 28.13 -4.74
C PRO A 561 -7.44 29.22 -3.80
N VAL A 562 -8.76 29.30 -3.73
CA VAL A 562 -9.51 30.34 -3.02
C VAL A 562 -10.71 29.67 -2.35
N PRO A 563 -10.55 29.08 -1.15
CA PRO A 563 -11.67 28.55 -0.40
C PRO A 563 -12.63 29.69 0.00
N VAL A 564 -13.91 29.46 -0.27
CA VAL A 564 -15.04 30.29 0.15
C VAL A 564 -15.89 29.47 1.10
N ILE A 565 -15.98 29.91 2.35
CA ILE A 565 -16.68 29.20 3.43
C ILE A 565 -17.87 30.07 3.85
N THR A 566 -19.06 29.49 3.81
CA THR A 566 -20.31 30.14 4.17
C THR A 566 -20.90 29.48 5.40
N THR A 567 -21.18 30.27 6.44
CA THR A 567 -21.84 29.83 7.66
C THR A 567 -23.16 30.57 7.79
N LYS A 568 -24.27 29.84 7.82
CA LYS A 568 -25.62 30.41 7.98
C LYS A 568 -26.08 30.21 9.42
N SER A 569 -26.61 31.28 10.01
CA SER A 569 -27.09 31.31 11.39
C SER A 569 -28.32 32.22 11.49
N GLY A 570 -29.51 31.62 11.46
CA GLY A 570 -30.77 32.39 11.45
C GLY A 570 -30.77 33.41 10.29
N PRO A 571 -30.94 34.72 10.56
CA PRO A 571 -30.92 35.75 9.52
C PRO A 571 -29.50 36.18 9.10
N LEU A 572 -28.46 35.74 9.82
CA LEU A 572 -27.07 36.11 9.55
C LEU A 572 -26.41 35.09 8.63
N THR A 573 -25.65 35.59 7.65
CA THR A 573 -24.76 34.78 6.81
C THR A 573 -23.35 35.35 6.88
N LEU A 574 -22.41 34.51 7.31
CA LEU A 574 -20.98 34.82 7.35
C LEU A 574 -20.29 34.13 6.18
N VAL A 575 -19.64 34.90 5.31
CA VAL A 575 -18.83 34.40 4.20
C VAL A 575 -17.38 34.76 4.45
N GLN A 576 -16.51 33.76 4.47
CA GLN A 576 -15.06 33.93 4.53
C GLN A 576 -14.43 33.46 3.21
N ARG A 577 -13.72 34.35 2.51
CA ARG A 577 -12.90 34.04 1.34
C ARG A 577 -11.44 34.24 1.69
N THR A 578 -10.61 33.21 1.48
CA THR A 578 -9.17 33.28 1.75
C THR A 578 -8.36 33.01 0.49
N PHE A 579 -7.33 33.82 0.21
CA PHE A 579 -6.42 33.60 -0.93
C PHE A 579 -5.01 34.15 -0.68
N VAL A 580 -4.02 33.64 -1.42
CA VAL A 580 -2.65 34.16 -1.44
C VAL A 580 -2.41 34.83 -2.78
N ALA A 581 -2.06 36.12 -2.75
CA ALA A 581 -1.83 36.95 -3.92
C ALA A 581 -0.37 37.39 -4.02
N PRO A 582 0.21 37.45 -5.24
CA PRO A 582 1.49 38.12 -5.43
C PRO A 582 1.35 39.63 -5.21
N THR A 583 2.42 40.26 -4.74
CA THR A 583 2.45 41.70 -4.41
C THR A 583 3.46 42.50 -5.25
N ASP A 584 4.15 41.84 -6.18
CA ASP A 584 4.97 42.48 -7.20
C ASP A 584 4.13 42.90 -8.42
N ALA A 585 4.79 43.45 -9.46
CA ALA A 585 4.12 44.09 -10.59
C ALA A 585 3.05 43.17 -11.25
N PRO A 586 1.84 43.70 -11.55
CA PRO A 586 0.76 42.92 -12.18
C PRO A 586 1.20 42.26 -13.49
N GLY A 587 0.77 41.01 -13.72
CA GLY A 587 1.09 40.27 -14.96
C GLY A 587 2.56 39.80 -15.06
N SER A 588 3.31 39.84 -13.97
CA SER A 588 4.67 39.31 -13.91
C SER A 588 4.69 37.77 -14.00
N ASN A 589 5.79 37.25 -14.56
CA ASN A 589 5.96 35.86 -14.94
C ASN A 589 5.69 34.88 -13.77
N PRO A 590 4.69 33.98 -13.85
CA PRO A 590 4.40 32.99 -12.81
C PRO A 590 5.53 31.95 -12.63
N PHE A 591 6.42 31.79 -13.61
CA PHE A 591 7.61 30.92 -13.52
C PHE A 591 8.76 31.52 -12.70
N ARG A 592 8.63 32.79 -12.27
CA ARG A 592 9.49 33.38 -11.25
C ARG A 592 9.03 32.88 -9.88
N LEU A 593 9.77 31.96 -9.29
CA LEU A 593 9.49 31.39 -7.97
C LEU A 593 9.96 32.34 -6.85
N ASN A 594 9.45 32.13 -5.63
CA ASN A 594 9.75 32.94 -4.43
C ASN A 594 9.39 34.43 -4.59
N ARG A 595 8.21 34.72 -5.15
CA ARG A 595 7.72 36.09 -5.30
C ARG A 595 7.22 36.65 -3.97
N PRO A 596 7.29 37.97 -3.79
CA PRO A 596 6.56 38.62 -2.71
C PRO A 596 5.06 38.29 -2.77
N SER A 597 4.48 37.91 -1.64
CA SER A 597 3.08 37.52 -1.55
C SER A 597 2.45 37.92 -0.20
N VAL A 598 1.13 38.03 -0.20
CA VAL A 598 0.31 38.33 0.97
C VAL A 598 -0.88 37.38 1.01
N CYS A 599 -1.26 36.91 2.19
CA CYS A 599 -2.52 36.20 2.37
C CYS A 599 -3.61 37.22 2.72
N VAL A 600 -4.73 37.17 1.99
CA VAL A 600 -5.89 38.03 2.19
C VAL A 600 -7.06 37.18 2.66
N VAL A 601 -7.74 37.63 3.71
CA VAL A 601 -8.98 37.04 4.21
C VAL A 601 -10.07 38.11 4.13
N GLN A 602 -11.07 37.87 3.29
CA GLN A 602 -12.26 38.71 3.20
C GLN A 602 -13.38 38.07 4.01
N ILE A 603 -13.94 38.80 4.96
CA ILE A 603 -15.04 38.37 5.81
C ILE A 603 -16.22 39.30 5.53
N ALA A 604 -17.32 38.73 5.05
CA ALA A 604 -18.58 39.44 4.83
C ALA A 604 -19.65 38.84 5.75
N LEU A 605 -20.19 39.66 6.65
CA LEU A 605 -21.31 39.29 7.50
C LEU A 605 -22.55 40.06 7.05
N SER A 606 -23.56 39.37 6.55
CA SER A 606 -24.81 39.97 6.05
C SER A 606 -26.00 39.61 6.92
N ASN A 607 -26.90 40.57 7.16
CA ASN A 607 -28.21 40.34 7.76
C ASN A 607 -29.31 40.37 6.69
N ALA A 608 -29.90 39.23 6.38
CA ALA A 608 -30.97 39.13 5.38
C ALA A 608 -32.35 39.53 5.93
N ALA A 609 -32.50 39.69 7.26
CA ALA A 609 -33.78 40.03 7.87
C ALA A 609 -34.20 41.49 7.57
N PRO A 610 -35.52 41.74 7.55
CA PRO A 610 -36.06 43.10 7.48
C PRO A 610 -35.91 43.88 8.80
N ALA A 611 -35.42 43.24 9.88
CA ALA A 611 -35.09 43.85 11.17
C ALA A 611 -33.59 43.71 11.45
N GLY A 612 -33.05 44.57 12.32
CA GLY A 612 -31.67 44.44 12.77
C GLY A 612 -31.48 43.22 13.67
N THR A 613 -30.25 42.68 13.66
CA THR A 613 -29.90 41.46 14.39
C THR A 613 -28.70 41.71 15.28
N ASN A 614 -28.84 41.40 16.57
CA ASN A 614 -27.73 41.44 17.52
C ASN A 614 -26.63 40.47 17.08
N THR A 615 -25.41 40.99 17.04
CA THR A 615 -24.25 40.36 16.45
C THR A 615 -23.06 40.51 17.39
N ASP A 616 -22.31 39.42 17.56
CA ASP A 616 -21.00 39.36 18.22
C ASP A 616 -20.08 38.53 17.33
N LEU A 617 -19.32 39.21 16.47
CA LEU A 617 -18.32 38.62 15.59
C LEU A 617 -16.95 38.82 16.23
N ARG A 618 -16.21 37.73 16.42
CA ARG A 618 -14.86 37.74 16.99
C ARG A 618 -13.84 37.20 16.00
N ILE A 619 -12.75 37.92 15.84
CA ILE A 619 -11.57 37.51 15.07
C ILE A 619 -10.41 37.37 16.05
N SER A 620 -10.01 36.14 16.33
CA SER A 620 -8.94 35.82 17.27
C SER A 620 -7.64 35.54 16.53
N PHE A 621 -6.54 36.11 17.01
CA PHE A 621 -5.19 35.95 16.48
C PHE A 621 -4.25 35.37 17.53
N HIS A 622 -3.48 34.37 17.16
CA HIS A 622 -2.42 33.80 18.00
C HIS A 622 -1.10 33.91 17.24
N ALA A 623 -0.07 34.38 17.92
CA ALA A 623 1.29 34.46 17.37
C ALA A 623 1.95 33.08 17.29
N ASN A 624 1.57 32.16 18.19
CA ASN A 624 2.09 30.79 18.22
C ASN A 624 1.04 29.84 18.82
N VAL A 625 0.64 28.83 18.05
CA VAL A 625 -0.37 27.84 18.48
C VAL A 625 0.16 26.93 19.59
N GLN A 626 1.38 26.39 19.46
CA GLN A 626 1.96 25.46 20.44
C GLN A 626 2.08 26.07 21.84
N SER A 627 2.56 27.31 21.96
CA SER A 627 2.68 28.00 23.25
C SER A 627 1.41 28.73 23.67
N ASN A 628 0.33 28.63 22.89
CA ASN A 628 -0.92 29.38 23.07
C ASN A 628 -0.69 30.88 23.29
N GLN A 629 0.27 31.47 22.56
CA GLN A 629 0.62 32.87 22.70
C GLN A 629 -0.32 33.73 21.85
N SER A 630 -1.15 34.56 22.48
CA SER A 630 -1.98 35.57 21.79
C SER A 630 -1.11 36.60 21.06
N ALA A 631 -1.60 37.09 19.91
CA ALA A 631 -1.01 38.24 19.24
C ALA A 631 -1.43 39.56 19.93
N GLU A 632 -0.61 40.60 19.84
CA GLU A 632 -1.00 41.95 20.27
C GLU A 632 -1.82 42.62 19.16
N ILE A 633 -2.92 43.29 19.51
CA ILE A 633 -3.74 44.05 18.56
C ILE A 633 -3.74 45.53 18.98
N ALA A 634 -3.34 46.41 18.07
CA ALA A 634 -3.24 47.85 18.32
C ALA A 634 -3.79 48.67 17.16
N LEU A 635 -4.31 49.88 17.43
CA LEU A 635 -4.76 50.80 16.38
C LEU A 635 -3.59 51.28 15.52
N ALA A 636 -3.78 51.30 14.20
CA ALA A 636 -2.83 51.91 13.28
C ALA A 636 -2.96 53.44 13.35
N GLY A 637 -1.99 54.13 13.94
CA GLY A 637 -2.05 55.58 14.22
C GLY A 637 -2.16 56.51 13.01
N ALA A 638 -2.19 56.01 11.77
CA ALA A 638 -2.20 56.79 10.53
C ALA A 638 -3.52 56.72 9.72
N ALA A 639 -4.45 55.80 10.03
CA ALA A 639 -5.72 55.66 9.30
C ALA A 639 -6.89 55.36 10.25
N PRO A 640 -8.02 56.10 10.19
CA PRO A 640 -9.20 55.79 11.02
C PRO A 640 -9.74 54.38 10.71
N GLY A 641 -9.77 53.49 11.71
CA GLY A 641 -10.41 52.17 11.61
C GLY A 641 -9.52 51.00 11.18
N ALA A 642 -8.21 51.18 11.01
CA ALA A 642 -7.27 50.08 10.72
C ALA A 642 -6.57 49.58 12.00
N TRP A 643 -6.41 48.26 12.15
CA TRP A 643 -5.75 47.60 13.27
C TRP A 643 -4.51 46.84 12.82
N LEU A 644 -3.48 46.81 13.66
CA LEU A 644 -2.25 46.03 13.48
C LEU A 644 -2.30 44.80 14.39
N VAL A 645 -1.95 43.64 13.84
CA VAL A 645 -1.74 42.39 14.58
C VAL A 645 -0.24 42.13 14.66
N LYS A 646 0.29 41.95 15.87
CA LYS A 646 1.73 41.83 16.11
C LYS A 646 2.11 40.58 16.88
N ASP A 647 3.26 40.01 16.53
CA ASP A 647 4.04 39.15 17.40
C ASP A 647 5.23 39.95 17.92
N LYS A 648 5.16 40.37 19.19
CA LYS A 648 6.11 41.31 19.79
C LYS A 648 6.19 42.59 18.94
N GLN A 649 7.35 42.86 18.32
CA GLN A 649 7.56 44.04 17.48
C GLN A 649 7.23 43.82 16.00
N ASN A 650 7.01 42.56 15.58
CA ASN A 650 6.79 42.23 14.17
C ASN A 650 5.30 42.33 13.83
N ILE A 651 4.98 43.05 12.75
CA ILE A 651 3.61 43.10 12.21
C ILE A 651 3.37 41.80 11.45
N ILE A 652 2.44 40.98 11.94
CA ILE A 652 2.06 39.70 11.33
C ILE A 652 0.73 39.79 10.57
N GLY A 653 -0.03 40.87 10.77
CA GLY A 653 -1.24 41.15 10.00
C GLY A 653 -1.78 42.58 10.17
N THR A 654 -2.68 42.98 9.29
CA THR A 654 -3.49 44.19 9.41
C THR A 654 -4.98 43.86 9.20
N VAL A 655 -5.86 44.60 9.87
CA VAL A 655 -7.31 44.45 9.74
C VAL A 655 -7.94 45.80 9.40
N SER A 656 -8.78 45.83 8.38
CA SER A 656 -9.57 46.99 7.95
C SER A 656 -11.03 46.60 7.75
N PHE A 657 -11.97 47.49 8.04
CA PHE A 657 -13.40 47.22 7.88
C PHE A 657 -14.18 48.46 7.43
N ASP A 658 -15.37 48.26 6.86
CA ASP A 658 -16.26 49.36 6.47
C ASP A 658 -16.94 50.01 7.69
N SER A 659 -16.90 51.34 7.78
CA SER A 659 -17.56 52.11 8.86
C SER A 659 -19.07 52.32 8.63
N GLY A 660 -19.66 51.62 7.66
CA GLY A 660 -21.03 51.82 7.18
C GLY A 660 -22.14 51.33 8.11
N ASN A 661 -21.81 50.67 9.22
CA ASN A 661 -22.78 50.16 10.20
C ASN A 661 -22.55 50.82 11.57
N PRO A 662 -23.18 51.97 11.86
CA PRO A 662 -22.98 52.67 13.13
C PRO A 662 -23.47 51.87 14.36
N GLY A 663 -24.29 50.83 14.15
CA GLY A 663 -24.78 49.93 15.21
C GLY A 663 -23.77 48.92 15.73
N LEU A 664 -22.63 48.73 15.05
CA LEU A 664 -21.56 47.81 15.46
C LEU A 664 -20.34 48.57 15.98
N LYS A 665 -19.86 48.18 17.17
CA LYS A 665 -18.64 48.75 17.77
C LYS A 665 -17.50 47.75 17.67
N ALA A 666 -16.33 48.22 17.22
CA ALA A 666 -15.10 47.45 17.18
C ALA A 666 -14.24 47.71 18.43
N SER A 667 -13.78 46.66 19.10
CA SER A 667 -12.84 46.73 20.22
C SER A 667 -11.84 45.57 20.15
N ALA A 668 -10.68 45.71 20.79
CA ALA A 668 -9.68 44.64 20.83
C ALA A 668 -9.17 44.38 22.25
N SER A 669 -9.03 43.11 22.62
CA SER A 669 -8.46 42.66 23.89
C SER A 669 -7.89 41.24 23.75
N ASP A 670 -6.74 40.96 24.37
CA ASP A 670 -6.13 39.61 24.47
C ASP A 670 -5.98 38.84 23.14
N GLY A 671 -5.66 39.57 22.06
CA GLY A 671 -5.51 38.99 20.73
C GLY A 671 -6.83 38.72 20.01
N VAL A 672 -7.95 39.29 20.49
CA VAL A 672 -9.26 39.17 19.87
C VAL A 672 -9.77 40.54 19.45
N LEU A 673 -10.14 40.69 18.18
CA LEU A 673 -10.89 41.83 17.65
C LEU A 673 -12.39 41.48 17.65
N VAL A 674 -13.19 42.27 18.35
CA VAL A 674 -14.62 42.04 18.58
C VAL A 674 -15.43 43.11 17.86
N PHE A 675 -16.43 42.69 17.09
CA PHE A 675 -17.47 43.53 16.50
C PHE A 675 -18.80 43.19 17.17
N GLN A 676 -19.27 44.06 18.07
CA GLN A 676 -20.45 43.81 18.90
C GLN A 676 -21.49 44.91 18.74
N GLY A 677 -22.76 44.52 18.61
CA GLY A 677 -23.90 45.45 18.50
C GLY A 677 -24.99 44.93 17.55
N GLU A 678 -25.81 45.84 17.02
CA GLU A 678 -26.90 45.48 16.09
C GLU A 678 -26.43 45.67 14.64
N LEU A 679 -26.43 44.59 13.85
CA LEU A 679 -26.26 44.67 12.40
C LEU A 679 -27.60 45.01 11.77
N GLY A 680 -27.67 46.15 11.09
CA GLY A 680 -28.90 46.72 10.53
C GLY A 680 -29.65 45.80 9.55
N PRO A 681 -30.92 46.12 9.25
CA PRO A 681 -31.73 45.33 8.32
C PRO A 681 -31.16 45.42 6.90
N ARG A 682 -30.94 44.28 6.24
CA ARG A 682 -30.39 44.22 4.88
C ARG A 682 -29.04 44.94 4.72
N THR A 683 -28.26 45.02 5.79
CA THR A 683 -26.90 45.58 5.76
C THR A 683 -25.84 44.50 5.89
N ASN A 684 -24.61 44.85 5.51
CA ASN A 684 -23.43 43.98 5.54
C ASN A 684 -22.29 44.67 6.28
N LEU A 685 -21.54 43.92 7.09
CA LEU A 685 -20.21 44.29 7.58
C LEU A 685 -19.16 43.61 6.71
N SER A 686 -18.23 44.39 6.18
CA SER A 686 -17.09 43.87 5.40
C SER A 686 -15.79 44.09 6.17
N VAL A 687 -15.08 43.01 6.48
CA VAL A 687 -13.76 43.04 7.12
C VAL A 687 -12.74 42.40 6.18
N THR A 688 -11.60 43.05 5.98
CA THR A 688 -10.44 42.50 5.26
C THR A 688 -9.28 42.37 6.23
N VAL A 689 -8.66 41.19 6.23
CA VAL A 689 -7.42 40.91 6.94
C VAL A 689 -6.31 40.63 5.93
N TYR A 690 -5.18 41.31 6.08
CA TYR A 690 -3.95 40.99 5.37
C TYR A 690 -2.98 40.32 6.34
N LEU A 691 -2.40 39.19 5.96
CA LEU A 691 -1.44 38.44 6.78
C LEU A 691 -0.08 38.46 6.11
N SER A 692 0.95 38.83 6.88
CA SER A 692 2.34 38.74 6.46
C SER A 692 2.73 37.27 6.34
N LEU A 693 3.31 36.91 5.19
CA LEU A 693 3.78 35.55 4.91
C LEU A 693 5.30 35.49 5.03
N ALA A 694 5.78 34.64 5.94
CA ALA A 694 7.21 34.42 6.19
C ALA A 694 8.03 35.71 6.42
N GLY A 695 7.42 36.72 7.05
CA GLY A 695 8.05 38.00 7.41
C GLY A 695 8.08 39.02 6.28
N GLN A 696 7.40 38.77 5.15
CA GLN A 696 7.31 39.73 4.07
C GLN A 696 6.40 40.93 4.42
N PRO A 697 6.71 42.14 3.93
CA PRO A 697 5.92 43.33 4.22
C PRO A 697 4.51 43.21 3.64
N ILE A 698 3.53 43.72 4.39
CA ILE A 698 2.16 43.86 3.90
C ILE A 698 2.11 45.07 2.96
N PRO A 699 1.54 44.96 1.74
CA PRO A 699 1.45 46.07 0.80
C PRO A 699 0.72 47.27 1.39
N ALA A 700 1.26 48.47 1.16
CA ALA A 700 0.53 49.71 1.39
C ALA A 700 -0.44 49.96 0.24
N ASP A 701 -1.63 50.50 0.54
CA ASP A 701 -2.55 51.06 -0.46
C ASP A 701 -2.98 50.12 -1.61
N THR A 702 -3.20 48.83 -1.34
CA THR A 702 -3.70 47.87 -2.35
C THR A 702 -5.14 47.45 -2.08
N SER A 703 -5.98 47.40 -3.12
CA SER A 703 -7.36 46.94 -2.99
C SER A 703 -7.44 45.41 -2.90
N PRO A 704 -8.27 44.84 -2.01
CA PRO A 704 -8.53 43.39 -1.99
C PRO A 704 -9.04 42.85 -3.33
N ALA A 705 -9.82 43.65 -4.07
CA ALA A 705 -10.37 43.27 -5.36
C ALA A 705 -9.30 43.20 -6.46
N GLU A 706 -8.30 44.10 -6.41
CA GLU A 706 -7.17 44.07 -7.33
C GLU A 706 -6.28 42.85 -7.08
N LEU A 707 -5.99 42.54 -5.81
CA LEU A 707 -5.23 41.35 -5.44
C LEU A 707 -5.97 40.07 -5.85
N PHE A 708 -7.28 40.01 -5.66
CA PHE A 708 -8.08 38.87 -6.11
C PHE A 708 -8.04 38.71 -7.63
N SER A 709 -8.17 39.80 -8.38
CA SER A 709 -8.05 39.78 -9.85
C SER A 709 -6.66 39.32 -10.30
N GLU A 710 -5.62 39.66 -9.54
CA GLU A 710 -4.26 39.19 -9.81
C GLU A 710 -4.09 37.70 -9.51
N VAL A 711 -4.76 37.15 -8.49
CA VAL A 711 -4.76 35.70 -8.21
C VAL A 711 -5.32 34.92 -9.42
N GLU A 712 -6.45 35.37 -9.96
CA GLU A 712 -7.04 34.74 -11.14
C GLU A 712 -6.07 34.80 -12.34
N ARG A 713 -5.51 35.98 -12.62
CA ARG A 713 -4.54 36.15 -13.71
C ARG A 713 -3.30 35.28 -13.53
N TYR A 714 -2.77 35.23 -12.31
CA TYR A 714 -1.58 34.46 -11.96
C TYR A 714 -1.78 32.97 -12.19
N TRP A 715 -2.87 32.39 -11.67
CA TRP A 715 -3.08 30.95 -11.77
C TRP A 715 -3.46 30.48 -13.16
N ASN A 716 -4.22 31.28 -13.92
CA ASN A 716 -4.42 31.01 -15.35
C ASN A 716 -3.05 31.01 -16.07
N ALA A 717 -2.24 32.06 -15.91
CA ALA A 717 -0.93 32.13 -16.55
C ALA A 717 0.02 30.98 -16.14
N ALA A 718 -0.06 30.49 -14.90
CA ALA A 718 0.74 29.37 -14.41
C ALA A 718 0.43 28.03 -15.09
N ILE A 719 -0.78 27.85 -15.61
CA ILE A 719 -1.21 26.62 -16.28
C ILE A 719 -1.47 26.77 -17.79
N ASP A 720 -1.61 27.99 -18.31
CA ASP A 720 -1.98 28.28 -19.72
C ASP A 720 -0.98 27.73 -20.74
N SER A 721 0.31 27.78 -20.42
CA SER A 721 1.37 27.26 -21.31
C SER A 721 1.44 25.73 -21.35
N ALA A 722 0.76 25.05 -20.42
CA ALA A 722 0.71 23.60 -20.31
C ALA A 722 -0.49 23.04 -21.10
N THR A 723 -0.75 21.74 -20.99
CA THR A 723 -1.86 21.07 -21.68
C THR A 723 -3.20 21.67 -21.24
N GLN A 724 -4.01 22.11 -22.19
CA GLN A 724 -5.39 22.51 -21.93
C GLN A 724 -6.34 21.38 -22.28
N ILE A 725 -7.20 21.03 -21.32
CA ILE A 725 -8.18 19.96 -21.46
C ILE A 725 -9.56 20.58 -21.27
N LYS A 726 -10.45 20.33 -22.24
CA LYS A 726 -11.86 20.64 -22.16
C LYS A 726 -12.66 19.40 -22.52
N THR A 727 -13.50 18.97 -21.59
CA THR A 727 -14.38 17.81 -21.76
C THR A 727 -15.84 18.23 -21.68
N PRO A 728 -16.79 17.31 -22.00
CA PRO A 728 -18.19 17.49 -21.65
C PRO A 728 -18.50 17.38 -20.15
N GLU A 729 -17.48 17.24 -19.29
CA GLU A 729 -17.58 17.08 -17.83
C GLU A 729 -16.86 18.24 -17.11
N PRO A 730 -17.52 19.40 -16.91
CA PRO A 730 -16.87 20.58 -16.33
C PRO A 730 -16.25 20.34 -14.96
N PHE A 731 -16.88 19.50 -14.14
CA PHE A 731 -16.34 19.13 -12.82
C PHE A 731 -15.00 18.39 -12.94
N LEU A 732 -14.83 17.50 -13.93
CA LEU A 732 -13.55 16.84 -14.16
C LEU A 732 -12.48 17.82 -14.64
N ASP A 733 -12.85 18.76 -15.52
CA ASP A 733 -11.95 19.82 -15.97
C ASP A 733 -11.43 20.65 -14.78
N ASP A 734 -12.30 20.98 -13.82
CA ASP A 734 -11.95 21.69 -12.59
C ASP A 734 -11.05 20.87 -11.67
N VAL A 735 -11.32 19.57 -11.50
CA VAL A 735 -10.46 18.65 -10.74
C VAL A 735 -9.06 18.57 -11.36
N ILE A 736 -8.94 18.48 -12.69
CA ILE A 736 -7.66 18.45 -13.41
C ILE A 736 -6.89 19.76 -13.25
N ARG A 737 -7.57 20.92 -13.30
CA ARG A 737 -6.95 22.23 -13.05
C ARG A 737 -6.47 22.36 -11.61
N SER A 738 -7.34 22.07 -10.65
CA SER A 738 -7.00 22.12 -9.23
C SER A 738 -5.82 21.20 -8.92
N SER A 739 -5.81 19.97 -9.43
CA SER A 739 -4.74 18.98 -9.24
C SER A 739 -3.36 19.49 -9.66
N ARG A 740 -3.24 20.20 -10.79
CA ARG A 740 -1.98 20.84 -11.23
C ARG A 740 -1.55 21.96 -10.28
N VAL A 741 -2.51 22.78 -9.83
CA VAL A 741 -2.28 23.84 -8.85
C VAL A 741 -1.84 23.24 -7.50
N ARG A 742 -2.41 22.10 -7.08
CA ARG A 742 -2.03 21.40 -5.84
C ARG A 742 -0.57 20.97 -5.88
N CYS A 743 -0.13 20.32 -6.96
CA CYS A 743 1.28 19.93 -7.11
C CYS A 743 2.23 21.14 -7.05
N LEU A 744 1.85 22.28 -7.63
CA LEU A 744 2.63 23.52 -7.55
C LEU A 744 2.63 24.11 -6.13
N ILE A 745 1.50 24.09 -5.43
CA ILE A 745 1.39 24.61 -4.06
C ILE A 745 2.12 23.71 -3.05
N ASP A 746 2.09 22.39 -3.22
CA ASP A 746 2.73 21.47 -2.29
C ASP A 746 4.24 21.44 -2.46
N ALA A 747 4.75 21.73 -3.65
CA ALA A 747 6.17 21.83 -3.87
C ALA A 747 6.82 22.96 -3.04
N ARG A 748 8.14 22.83 -2.83
CA ARG A 748 8.97 23.81 -2.11
C ARG A 748 10.16 24.23 -2.96
N SER A 749 10.57 25.48 -2.81
CA SER A 749 11.71 26.02 -3.54
C SER A 749 13.01 25.85 -2.76
N GLU A 750 14.06 25.43 -3.46
CA GLU A 750 15.44 25.41 -2.98
C GLU A 750 16.31 26.35 -3.84
N ALA A 751 17.35 26.94 -3.24
CA ALA A 751 18.30 27.82 -3.91
C ALA A 751 17.61 28.92 -4.74
N LYS A 752 16.67 29.63 -4.11
CA LYS A 752 15.91 30.74 -4.72
C LYS A 752 15.14 30.34 -5.99
N GLY A 753 14.78 29.07 -6.14
CA GLY A 753 13.96 28.59 -7.26
C GLY A 753 14.74 27.85 -8.32
N GLU A 754 16.06 27.73 -8.20
CA GLU A 754 16.86 26.90 -9.11
C GLU A 754 16.43 25.43 -9.06
N ARG A 755 16.06 24.93 -7.88
CA ARG A 755 15.59 23.55 -7.67
C ARG A 755 14.24 23.54 -6.96
N VAL A 756 13.43 22.53 -7.25
CA VAL A 756 12.07 22.39 -6.71
C VAL A 756 11.89 21.03 -6.05
N ALA A 757 11.67 21.01 -4.74
CA ALA A 757 11.29 19.79 -4.04
C ALA A 757 9.82 19.46 -4.34
N ALA A 758 9.57 18.43 -5.15
CA ALA A 758 8.22 17.91 -5.40
C ALA A 758 7.74 17.11 -4.18
N TRP A 759 7.10 17.79 -3.22
CA TRP A 759 6.50 17.12 -2.07
C TRP A 759 5.34 16.24 -2.53
N ILE A 760 5.07 15.20 -1.75
CA ILE A 760 4.08 14.17 -2.06
C ILE A 760 2.78 14.31 -1.25
N ALA A 761 2.73 15.31 -0.37
CA ALA A 761 1.54 15.76 0.31
C ALA A 761 1.68 17.23 0.72
N ALA A 762 0.55 17.91 0.94
CA ALA A 762 0.56 19.26 1.52
C ALA A 762 1.09 19.28 2.96
N MET A 763 0.86 18.21 3.72
CA MET A 763 1.31 18.08 5.11
C MET A 763 2.63 17.32 5.26
N ALA A 764 2.78 16.58 6.37
CA ALA A 764 4.00 15.89 6.76
C ALA A 764 4.38 14.73 5.82
N TYR A 765 4.81 15.01 4.58
CA TYR A 765 5.62 14.12 3.75
C TYR A 765 6.43 14.95 2.75
N GLY A 766 7.75 14.93 2.89
CA GLY A 766 8.66 15.66 2.00
C GLY A 766 8.74 15.03 0.60
N PRO A 767 9.76 15.38 -0.20
CA PRO A 767 9.95 14.83 -1.54
C PRO A 767 10.57 13.43 -1.47
N LEU A 768 9.81 12.43 -1.00
CA LEU A 768 10.30 11.05 -0.90
C LEU A 768 10.62 10.50 -2.29
N GLU A 769 11.83 9.96 -2.45
CA GLU A 769 12.39 9.54 -3.74
C GLU A 769 11.56 8.47 -4.47
N SER A 770 10.85 7.59 -3.78
CA SER A 770 10.01 6.56 -4.40
C SER A 770 8.62 7.06 -4.83
N GLU A 771 8.19 8.22 -4.33
CA GLU A 771 6.81 8.72 -4.53
C GLU A 771 6.77 10.05 -5.28
N ALA A 772 7.74 10.94 -5.07
CA ALA A 772 7.80 12.24 -5.74
C ALA A 772 7.86 12.14 -7.27
N HIS A 773 8.31 11.01 -7.80
CA HIS A 773 8.36 10.77 -9.24
C HIS A 773 6.98 10.64 -9.88
N SER A 774 5.92 10.27 -9.15
CA SER A 774 4.55 10.34 -9.70
C SER A 774 4.14 11.79 -9.95
N VAL A 775 4.47 12.71 -9.03
CA VAL A 775 4.22 14.15 -9.15
C VAL A 775 4.97 14.72 -10.35
N ILE A 776 6.28 14.44 -10.44
CA ILE A 776 7.14 14.91 -11.52
C ILE A 776 6.62 14.42 -12.87
N ARG A 777 6.33 13.11 -13.00
CA ARG A 777 5.81 12.53 -14.24
C ARG A 777 4.45 13.13 -14.61
N GLY A 778 3.50 13.17 -13.69
CA GLY A 778 2.16 13.74 -13.96
C GLY A 778 2.21 15.18 -14.45
N MET A 779 3.04 16.01 -13.82
CA MET A 779 3.25 17.40 -14.20
C MET A 779 3.97 17.53 -15.56
N ASP A 780 5.00 16.73 -15.82
CA ASP A 780 5.76 16.75 -17.08
C ASP A 780 4.90 16.32 -18.27
N TYR A 781 4.14 15.23 -18.12
CA TYR A 781 3.22 14.71 -19.15
C TYR A 781 2.03 15.65 -19.43
N LEU A 782 1.76 16.62 -18.55
CA LEU A 782 0.81 17.70 -18.81
C LEU A 782 1.48 19.01 -19.25
N GLY A 783 2.79 19.05 -19.45
CA GLY A 783 3.49 20.20 -20.06
C GLY A 783 4.18 21.13 -19.07
N HIS A 784 4.27 20.77 -17.79
CA HIS A 784 5.05 21.52 -16.80
C HIS A 784 6.53 21.11 -16.80
N GLY A 785 7.18 21.16 -17.97
CA GLY A 785 8.55 20.65 -18.16
C GLY A 785 9.61 21.37 -17.32
N ASP A 786 9.45 22.67 -17.06
CA ASP A 786 10.39 23.42 -16.20
C ASP A 786 10.28 23.01 -14.71
N PHE A 787 9.06 22.75 -14.23
CA PHE A 787 8.85 22.17 -12.89
C PHE A 787 9.54 20.80 -12.81
N ALA A 788 9.30 19.92 -13.79
CA ALA A 788 9.88 18.59 -13.83
C ALA A 788 11.41 18.64 -13.86
N ARG A 789 12.01 19.49 -14.72
CA ARG A 789 13.47 19.69 -14.79
C ARG A 789 14.05 20.12 -13.45
N ARG A 790 13.50 21.17 -12.81
CA ARG A 790 13.98 21.67 -11.52
C ARG A 790 13.81 20.65 -10.39
N SER A 791 12.78 19.81 -10.47
CA SER A 791 12.57 18.72 -9.51
C SER A 791 13.47 17.51 -9.73
N LEU A 792 13.83 17.19 -10.97
CA LEU A 792 14.87 16.21 -11.24
C LEU A 792 16.23 16.72 -10.75
N GLU A 793 16.57 17.97 -11.01
CA GLU A 793 17.80 18.61 -10.51
C GLU A 793 17.86 18.65 -8.97
N TYR A 794 16.73 18.78 -8.29
CA TYR A 794 16.64 18.66 -6.82
C TYR A 794 17.16 17.30 -6.31
N PHE A 795 16.81 16.22 -7.00
CA PHE A 795 17.25 14.87 -6.65
C PHE A 795 18.67 14.56 -7.12
N VAL A 796 19.08 15.03 -8.30
CA VAL A 796 20.46 14.92 -8.78
C VAL A 796 21.43 15.56 -7.79
N HIS A 797 21.08 16.72 -7.23
CA HIS A 797 21.86 17.39 -6.20
C HIS A 797 21.97 16.60 -4.88
N ARG A 798 21.18 15.55 -4.70
CA ARG A 798 21.15 14.68 -3.53
C ARG A 798 21.73 13.29 -3.78
N TYR A 799 22.33 13.06 -4.93
CA TYR A 799 23.15 11.87 -5.10
C TYR A 799 24.30 11.91 -4.10
N ASN A 800 24.37 10.88 -3.26
CA ASN A 800 25.44 10.80 -2.28
C ASN A 800 26.78 10.43 -2.95
N THR A 801 27.85 10.43 -2.15
CA THR A 801 29.21 10.10 -2.60
C THR A 801 29.34 8.67 -3.12
N ASN A 802 28.50 7.74 -2.65
CA ASN A 802 28.50 6.33 -3.07
C ASN A 802 27.84 6.13 -4.45
N GLY A 803 27.04 7.07 -4.92
CA GLY A 803 26.44 7.04 -6.25
C GLY A 803 24.99 6.59 -6.28
N PHE A 804 24.22 6.87 -5.24
CA PHE A 804 22.77 6.66 -5.26
C PHE A 804 22.01 7.80 -4.61
N LEU A 805 20.70 7.80 -4.79
CA LEU A 805 19.77 8.77 -4.24
C LEU A 805 19.11 8.23 -2.97
N THR A 806 19.02 9.07 -1.94
CA THR A 806 18.01 8.92 -0.88
C THR A 806 17.69 10.28 -0.25
N THR A 807 16.44 10.47 0.17
CA THR A 807 16.01 11.62 0.98
C THR A 807 15.68 11.23 2.43
N GLY A 808 16.09 10.03 2.85
CA GLY A 808 15.79 9.48 4.16
C GLY A 808 14.72 8.39 4.16
N TYR A 809 14.29 7.89 2.98
CA TYR A 809 13.20 6.92 2.86
C TYR A 809 13.65 5.57 2.29
N THR A 810 14.20 5.48 1.09
CA THR A 810 14.67 4.19 0.54
C THR A 810 15.68 4.38 -0.59
N THR A 811 16.66 3.49 -0.69
CA THR A 811 17.56 3.44 -1.85
C THR A 811 16.81 3.09 -3.15
N PHE A 812 15.65 2.43 -3.07
CA PHE A 812 14.82 2.03 -4.22
C PHE A 812 14.45 3.19 -5.14
N GLY A 813 14.19 4.37 -4.60
CA GLY A 813 13.78 5.54 -5.38
C GLY A 813 14.80 5.96 -6.45
N THR A 814 16.06 5.52 -6.34
CA THR A 814 17.09 5.74 -7.37
C THR A 814 16.68 5.16 -8.74
N GLY A 815 16.13 3.94 -8.78
CA GLY A 815 15.70 3.32 -10.05
C GLY A 815 14.54 4.07 -10.70
N TRP A 816 13.58 4.49 -9.88
CA TRP A 816 12.44 5.31 -10.32
C TRP A 816 12.88 6.67 -10.86
N HIS A 817 13.83 7.29 -10.18
CA HIS A 817 14.41 8.55 -10.58
C HIS A 817 15.06 8.50 -11.96
N LEU A 818 15.90 7.49 -12.20
CA LEU A 818 16.53 7.29 -13.51
C LEU A 818 15.51 7.05 -14.62
N TRP A 819 14.43 6.31 -14.35
CA TRP A 819 13.35 6.13 -15.32
C TRP A 819 12.70 7.48 -15.66
N THR A 820 12.32 8.26 -14.64
CA THR A 820 11.64 9.54 -14.84
C THR A 820 12.50 10.55 -15.58
N LEU A 821 13.80 10.59 -15.28
CA LEU A 821 14.80 11.41 -15.96
C LEU A 821 14.87 11.09 -17.46
N GLY A 822 14.89 9.81 -17.81
CA GLY A 822 14.92 9.40 -19.21
C GLY A 822 13.61 9.71 -19.95
N GLU A 823 12.45 9.57 -19.30
CA GLU A 823 11.17 10.00 -19.87
C GLU A 823 11.10 11.52 -20.07
N HIS A 824 11.60 12.30 -19.12
CA HIS A 824 11.71 13.76 -19.25
C HIS A 824 12.54 14.15 -20.48
N TRP A 825 13.68 13.46 -20.68
CA TRP A 825 14.47 13.65 -21.90
C TRP A 825 13.69 13.27 -23.16
N ARG A 826 12.89 12.19 -23.16
CA ARG A 826 12.07 11.82 -24.34
C ARG A 826 10.98 12.84 -24.65
N LEU A 827 10.40 13.48 -23.64
CA LEU A 827 9.38 14.52 -23.82
C LEU A 827 9.99 15.83 -24.34
N THR A 828 11.14 16.23 -23.80
CA THR A 828 11.75 17.54 -24.05
C THR A 828 12.79 17.55 -25.18
N HIS A 829 13.52 16.44 -25.33
CA HIS A 829 14.75 16.33 -26.13
C HIS A 829 15.83 17.37 -25.76
N ASP A 830 15.86 17.84 -24.51
CA ASP A 830 16.87 18.81 -24.05
C ASP A 830 18.26 18.15 -23.90
N THR A 831 19.04 18.21 -24.98
CA THR A 831 20.41 17.68 -25.00
C THR A 831 21.40 18.54 -24.21
N ASN A 832 21.12 19.82 -23.97
CA ASN A 832 22.00 20.69 -23.19
C ASN A 832 21.92 20.33 -21.70
N TRP A 833 20.69 20.17 -21.18
CA TRP A 833 20.47 19.70 -19.82
C TRP A 833 21.08 18.31 -19.59
N LEU A 834 20.89 17.39 -20.56
CA LEU A 834 21.48 16.06 -20.49
C LEU A 834 23.02 16.12 -20.41
N ARG A 835 23.66 16.95 -21.24
CA ARG A 835 25.13 17.13 -21.22
C ARG A 835 25.62 17.75 -19.92
N ALA A 836 24.86 18.67 -19.33
CA ALA A 836 25.22 19.32 -18.07
C ALA A 836 25.24 18.35 -16.87
N ASN A 837 24.46 17.27 -16.92
CA ASN A 837 24.30 16.33 -15.81
C ASN A 837 24.88 14.92 -16.09
N VAL A 838 25.46 14.69 -17.27
CA VAL A 838 25.87 13.36 -17.74
C VAL A 838 26.83 12.62 -16.80
N SER A 839 27.73 13.34 -16.12
CA SER A 839 28.68 12.74 -15.18
C SER A 839 27.98 12.08 -14.00
N GLU A 840 26.97 12.75 -13.44
CA GLU A 840 26.19 12.23 -12.32
C GLU A 840 25.31 11.06 -12.75
N PHE A 841 24.69 11.16 -13.93
CA PHE A 841 23.84 10.09 -14.45
C PHE A 841 24.65 8.81 -14.73
N SER A 842 25.83 8.95 -15.34
CA SER A 842 26.77 7.84 -15.55
C SER A 842 27.21 7.22 -14.22
N ARG A 843 27.58 8.04 -13.23
CA ARG A 843 28.03 7.59 -11.91
C ARG A 843 26.97 6.74 -11.19
N VAL A 844 25.71 7.18 -11.21
CA VAL A 844 24.60 6.43 -10.60
C VAL A 844 24.27 5.16 -11.38
N GLY A 845 24.31 5.19 -12.72
CA GLY A 845 24.18 3.99 -13.54
C GLY A 845 25.24 2.93 -13.17
N HIS A 846 26.50 3.32 -13.07
CA HIS A 846 27.58 2.43 -12.63
C HIS A 846 27.43 1.94 -11.20
N TRP A 847 26.82 2.71 -10.29
CA TRP A 847 26.47 2.21 -8.95
C TRP A 847 25.44 1.08 -9.03
N THR A 848 24.39 1.22 -9.83
CA THR A 848 23.40 0.15 -10.05
C THR A 848 24.08 -1.13 -10.54
N LEU A 849 25.03 -1.03 -11.47
CA LEU A 849 25.80 -2.17 -11.97
C LEU A 849 26.58 -2.87 -10.83
N ARG A 850 27.22 -2.11 -9.93
CA ARG A 850 27.90 -2.68 -8.75
C ARG A 850 26.92 -3.38 -7.81
N GLN A 851 25.71 -2.85 -7.63
CA GLN A 851 24.70 -3.51 -6.79
C GLN A 851 24.24 -4.85 -7.36
N ILE A 852 24.02 -4.93 -8.68
CA ILE A 852 23.65 -6.18 -9.35
C ILE A 852 24.74 -7.24 -9.21
N GLU A 853 26.02 -6.85 -9.26
CA GLU A 853 27.13 -7.80 -9.14
C GLU A 853 27.18 -8.49 -7.76
N LYS A 854 26.75 -7.81 -6.69
CA LYS A 854 26.69 -8.38 -5.32
C LYS A 854 25.79 -9.59 -5.19
N THR A 855 24.90 -9.85 -6.13
CA THR A 855 23.93 -10.95 -6.04
C THR A 855 24.29 -12.12 -6.95
N ARG A 856 25.39 -12.04 -7.72
CA ARG A 856 25.83 -13.09 -8.65
C ARG A 856 26.58 -14.23 -7.97
N HIS A 857 25.93 -14.87 -7.01
CA HIS A 857 26.47 -16.01 -6.26
C HIS A 857 25.96 -17.35 -6.78
N PHE A 858 26.78 -18.39 -6.61
CA PHE A 858 26.42 -19.76 -6.94
C PHE A 858 26.35 -20.61 -5.66
N THR A 859 25.51 -21.64 -5.68
CA THR A 859 25.42 -22.67 -4.64
C THR A 859 26.68 -23.56 -4.65
N SER A 860 26.84 -24.40 -3.64
CA SER A 860 27.87 -25.45 -3.57
C SER A 860 27.87 -26.37 -4.81
N SER A 861 26.69 -26.63 -5.37
CA SER A 861 26.47 -27.43 -6.59
C SER A 861 26.76 -26.68 -7.89
N GLY A 862 27.13 -25.40 -7.85
CA GLY A 862 27.41 -24.57 -9.02
C GLY A 862 26.17 -23.98 -9.70
N ALA A 863 24.98 -24.10 -9.11
CA ALA A 863 23.75 -23.49 -9.61
C ALA A 863 23.64 -22.03 -9.15
N PRO A 864 23.01 -21.12 -9.91
CA PRO A 864 22.78 -19.74 -9.44
C PRO A 864 21.82 -19.73 -8.25
N VAL A 865 22.08 -18.88 -7.25
CA VAL A 865 21.16 -18.67 -6.12
C VAL A 865 19.83 -18.04 -6.58
N ARG A 866 18.77 -18.11 -5.76
CA ARG A 866 17.42 -17.59 -6.10
C ARG A 866 17.41 -16.14 -6.56
N GLY A 867 18.25 -15.30 -5.95
CA GLY A 867 18.39 -13.88 -6.23
C GLY A 867 19.41 -13.50 -7.31
N PHE A 868 19.93 -14.47 -8.08
CA PHE A 868 21.08 -14.27 -8.96
C PHE A 868 20.85 -13.16 -10.00
N GLY A 869 21.65 -12.10 -9.91
CA GLY A 869 21.63 -10.98 -10.86
C GLY A 869 20.46 -10.01 -10.67
N LEU A 870 19.77 -10.07 -9.52
CA LEU A 870 18.79 -9.06 -9.12
C LEU A 870 19.46 -7.91 -8.35
N MET A 871 18.71 -6.85 -8.05
CA MET A 871 19.15 -5.91 -7.01
C MET A 871 19.27 -6.63 -5.65
N PRO A 872 20.20 -6.19 -4.78
CA PRO A 872 20.34 -6.75 -3.43
C PRO A 872 19.07 -6.54 -2.60
N PRO A 873 18.88 -7.29 -1.50
CA PRO A 873 17.76 -7.08 -0.60
C PRO A 873 17.69 -5.63 -0.12
N GLY A 874 16.49 -5.05 -0.10
CA GLY A 874 16.26 -3.68 0.35
C GLY A 874 14.81 -3.43 0.71
N VAL A 875 14.52 -2.23 1.20
CA VAL A 875 13.18 -1.80 1.62
C VAL A 875 12.46 -1.13 0.46
N LEU A 876 11.25 -1.57 0.14
CA LEU A 876 10.48 -1.04 -0.98
C LEU A 876 9.67 0.22 -0.63
N ALA A 877 9.02 0.23 0.55
CA ALA A 877 8.13 1.30 1.01
C ALA A 877 8.10 1.35 2.56
N ASP A 878 6.94 1.51 3.21
CA ASP A 878 6.85 1.75 4.66
C ASP A 878 7.37 0.57 5.49
N TRP A 879 7.14 -0.66 5.01
CA TRP A 879 7.53 -1.88 5.72
C TRP A 879 9.05 -2.07 5.64
N ASN A 880 9.71 -2.01 6.80
CA ASN A 880 11.17 -2.04 6.90
C ASN A 880 11.81 -3.43 6.64
N ALA A 881 11.05 -4.39 6.10
CA ALA A 881 11.55 -5.72 5.76
C ALA A 881 12.34 -5.73 4.44
N PHE A 882 13.58 -6.18 4.51
CA PHE A 882 14.47 -6.34 3.37
C PHE A 882 14.07 -7.59 2.59
N ALA A 883 13.82 -7.40 1.30
CA ALA A 883 13.64 -8.50 0.37
C ALA A 883 14.16 -8.14 -1.02
N GLN A 884 14.31 -9.17 -1.86
CA GLN A 884 14.54 -8.99 -3.29
C GLN A 884 13.20 -8.95 -4.01
N HIS A 885 12.61 -7.75 -4.08
CA HIS A 885 11.35 -7.51 -4.76
C HIS A 885 11.53 -7.46 -6.29
N PHE A 886 10.61 -8.07 -7.03
CA PHE A 886 10.70 -8.07 -8.50
C PHE A 886 10.42 -6.68 -9.09
N CYS A 887 9.46 -5.94 -8.51
CA CYS A 887 9.19 -4.56 -8.91
C CYS A 887 10.45 -3.68 -8.77
N MET A 888 11.17 -3.78 -7.65
CA MET A 888 12.42 -3.04 -7.41
C MET A 888 13.42 -3.25 -8.54
N SER A 889 13.75 -4.51 -8.86
CA SER A 889 14.68 -4.83 -9.95
C SER A 889 14.15 -4.37 -11.31
N ALA A 890 12.84 -4.40 -11.52
CA ALA A 890 12.22 -3.93 -12.75
C ALA A 890 12.30 -2.39 -12.94
N TYR A 891 12.18 -1.61 -11.86
CA TYR A 891 12.41 -0.16 -11.91
C TYR A 891 13.86 0.18 -12.25
N TYR A 892 14.83 -0.53 -11.67
CA TYR A 892 16.24 -0.33 -12.03
C TYR A 892 16.53 -0.75 -13.48
N ALA A 893 15.90 -1.82 -13.98
CA ALA A 893 16.01 -2.19 -15.39
C ALA A 893 15.42 -1.10 -16.30
N ALA A 894 14.25 -0.56 -15.97
CA ALA A 894 13.64 0.56 -16.70
C ALA A 894 14.52 1.82 -16.65
N GLY A 895 15.07 2.15 -15.48
CA GLY A 895 15.98 3.28 -15.29
C GLY A 895 17.24 3.17 -16.14
N LEU A 896 17.91 2.02 -16.14
CA LEU A 896 19.08 1.77 -16.98
C LEU A 896 18.75 1.83 -18.48
N ARG A 897 17.57 1.31 -18.88
CA ARG A 897 17.10 1.38 -20.28
C ARG A 897 16.89 2.82 -20.73
N GLU A 898 16.11 3.60 -19.99
CA GLU A 898 15.82 4.99 -20.40
C GLU A 898 17.07 5.88 -20.30
N LEU A 899 17.94 5.64 -19.31
CA LEU A 899 19.23 6.31 -19.23
C LEU A 899 20.12 5.96 -20.44
N GLY A 900 20.23 4.68 -20.80
CA GLY A 900 20.97 4.23 -21.98
C GLY A 900 20.47 4.90 -23.27
N ASN A 901 19.15 4.99 -23.44
CA ASN A 901 18.51 5.68 -24.57
C ASN A 901 18.85 7.17 -24.61
N ALA A 902 18.76 7.87 -23.47
CA ALA A 902 19.11 9.29 -23.40
C ALA A 902 20.59 9.51 -23.75
N LEU A 903 21.49 8.72 -23.16
CA LEU A 903 22.93 8.81 -23.39
C LEU A 903 23.34 8.49 -24.84
N ALA A 904 22.58 7.63 -25.53
CA ALA A 904 22.81 7.34 -26.95
C ALA A 904 22.64 8.59 -27.83
N ALA A 905 21.71 9.49 -27.47
CA ALA A 905 21.45 10.72 -28.22
C ALA A 905 22.63 11.71 -28.21
N ILE A 906 23.52 11.58 -27.24
CA ILE A 906 24.74 12.38 -27.13
C ILE A 906 26.02 11.58 -27.42
N SER A 907 25.88 10.34 -27.93
CA SER A 907 26.98 9.42 -28.24
C SER A 907 27.90 9.11 -27.06
N HIS A 908 27.36 9.04 -25.84
CA HIS A 908 28.14 8.70 -24.64
C HIS A 908 28.46 7.19 -24.62
N PRO A 909 29.68 6.76 -24.25
CA PRO A 909 30.09 5.36 -24.28
C PRO A 909 29.25 4.43 -23.39
N ASP A 910 28.79 4.93 -22.24
CA ASP A 910 27.97 4.14 -21.31
C ASP A 910 26.57 3.80 -21.85
N ALA A 911 26.11 4.42 -22.94
CA ALA A 911 24.81 4.13 -23.53
C ALA A 911 24.62 2.62 -23.80
N ARG A 912 25.65 1.97 -24.39
CA ARG A 912 25.62 0.52 -24.67
C ARG A 912 25.79 -0.32 -23.41
N VAL A 913 26.54 0.18 -22.43
CA VAL A 913 26.77 -0.51 -21.15
C VAL A 913 25.45 -0.62 -20.39
N PHE A 914 24.73 0.49 -20.25
CA PHE A 914 23.46 0.53 -19.53
C PHE A 914 22.34 -0.16 -20.31
N ASP A 915 22.29 -0.06 -21.63
CA ASP A 915 21.35 -0.85 -22.44
C ASP A 915 21.56 -2.36 -22.24
N SER A 916 22.80 -2.85 -22.32
CA SER A 916 23.11 -4.26 -22.05
C SER A 916 22.77 -4.68 -20.62
N ALA A 917 23.13 -3.87 -19.62
CA ALA A 917 22.85 -4.16 -18.22
C ALA A 917 21.32 -4.16 -17.94
N SER A 918 20.57 -3.26 -18.57
CA SER A 918 19.10 -3.19 -18.44
C SER A 918 18.45 -4.49 -18.91
N ARG A 919 18.88 -5.04 -20.05
CA ARG A 919 18.40 -6.31 -20.60
C ARG A 919 18.77 -7.49 -19.69
N GLN A 920 20.02 -7.53 -19.22
CA GLN A 920 20.46 -8.59 -18.29
C GLN A 920 19.66 -8.57 -16.97
N LEU A 921 19.39 -7.40 -16.39
CA LEU A 921 18.59 -7.28 -15.17
C LEU A 921 17.13 -7.63 -15.42
N ALA A 922 16.53 -7.21 -16.54
CA ALA A 922 15.18 -7.60 -16.93
C ALA A 922 15.07 -9.13 -17.08
N ASP A 923 16.01 -9.76 -17.79
CA ASP A 923 16.06 -11.21 -17.96
C ASP A 923 16.26 -11.94 -16.63
N ALA A 924 17.15 -11.46 -15.76
CA ALA A 924 17.33 -12.02 -14.42
C ALA A 924 16.06 -11.92 -13.57
N THR A 925 15.38 -10.77 -13.62
CA THR A 925 14.12 -10.52 -12.91
C THR A 925 13.03 -11.45 -13.40
N LEU A 926 12.83 -11.57 -14.72
CA LEU A 926 11.82 -12.46 -15.30
C LEU A 926 12.13 -13.93 -15.00
N ARG A 927 13.38 -14.37 -15.12
CA ARG A 927 13.77 -15.75 -14.76
C ARG A 927 13.50 -16.07 -13.29
N ALA A 928 13.86 -15.18 -12.38
CA ALA A 928 13.63 -15.38 -10.95
C ALA A 928 12.13 -15.37 -10.63
N PHE A 929 11.36 -14.44 -11.21
CA PHE A 929 9.91 -14.41 -11.09
C PHE A 929 9.27 -15.72 -11.57
N GLU A 930 9.63 -16.21 -12.76
CA GLU A 930 9.09 -17.45 -13.33
C GLU A 930 9.48 -18.68 -12.50
N ALA A 931 10.69 -18.73 -11.94
CA ALA A 931 11.11 -19.80 -11.03
C ALA A 931 10.29 -19.79 -9.73
N THR A 932 10.15 -18.63 -9.09
CA THR A 932 9.34 -18.49 -7.86
C THR A 932 7.86 -18.75 -8.12
N ALA A 933 7.32 -18.36 -9.29
CA ALA A 933 5.93 -18.58 -9.65
C ALA A 933 5.59 -20.07 -9.83
N LYS A 934 6.54 -20.89 -10.29
CA LYS A 934 6.38 -22.36 -10.37
C LYS A 934 6.29 -23.02 -9.01
N GLU A 935 6.95 -22.45 -8.00
CA GLU A 935 6.91 -22.94 -6.63
C GLU A 935 5.64 -22.51 -5.88
N ALA A 936 5.04 -21.40 -6.30
CA ALA A 936 3.84 -20.86 -5.66
C ALA A 936 2.60 -21.68 -6.01
N PRO A 937 1.70 -21.95 -5.04
CA PRO A 937 0.44 -22.61 -5.31
C PRO A 937 -0.43 -21.76 -6.24
N VAL A 938 -1.24 -22.41 -7.07
CA VAL A 938 -2.26 -21.75 -7.90
C VAL A 938 -3.31 -21.01 -7.05
N VAL A 939 -3.98 -20.04 -7.65
CA VAL A 939 -5.02 -19.21 -7.00
C VAL A 939 -6.33 -19.22 -7.78
N PRO A 940 -7.48 -19.06 -7.13
CA PRO A 940 -8.78 -19.21 -7.77
C PRO A 940 -9.22 -17.97 -8.55
N LEU A 941 -10.00 -18.17 -9.61
CA LEU A 941 -10.80 -17.16 -10.28
C LEU A 941 -12.30 -17.41 -10.05
N ARG A 942 -13.13 -16.38 -10.21
CA ARG A 942 -14.58 -16.44 -9.98
C ARG A 942 -15.37 -17.21 -11.02
N ASN A 943 -14.78 -17.45 -12.17
CA ASN A 943 -15.31 -18.41 -13.14
C ASN A 943 -15.04 -19.87 -12.74
N GLY A 944 -14.51 -20.11 -11.54
CA GLY A 944 -14.31 -21.43 -10.96
C GLY A 944 -13.05 -22.15 -11.40
N ILE A 945 -12.18 -21.55 -12.23
CA ILE A 945 -10.87 -22.14 -12.56
C ILE A 945 -9.76 -21.60 -11.66
N TRP A 946 -8.60 -22.25 -11.68
CA TRP A 946 -7.41 -21.85 -10.94
C TRP A 946 -6.26 -21.51 -11.88
N VAL A 947 -5.46 -20.53 -11.48
CA VAL A 947 -4.40 -19.94 -12.31
C VAL A 947 -3.08 -19.85 -11.55
N PRO A 948 -1.93 -19.89 -12.24
CA PRO A 948 -0.64 -19.69 -11.58
C PRO A 948 -0.56 -18.37 -10.82
N PHE A 949 -0.05 -18.41 -9.59
CA PHE A 949 0.17 -17.22 -8.78
C PHE A 949 1.30 -16.33 -9.32
N TYR A 950 1.33 -15.08 -8.86
CA TYR A 950 2.26 -14.04 -9.25
C TYR A 950 3.03 -13.51 -8.01
N PRO A 951 4.13 -14.16 -7.61
CA PRO A 951 4.87 -13.78 -6.41
C PRO A 951 5.49 -12.39 -6.54
N ALA A 952 5.55 -11.65 -5.43
CA ALA A 952 6.12 -10.29 -5.40
C ALA A 952 7.65 -10.25 -5.17
N GLN A 953 8.22 -11.32 -4.59
CA GLN A 953 9.62 -11.38 -4.19
C GLN A 953 10.21 -12.79 -4.30
N ALA A 954 11.52 -12.88 -4.57
CA ALA A 954 12.19 -14.13 -4.95
C ALA A 954 12.16 -15.24 -3.87
N HIS A 955 12.10 -14.86 -2.59
CA HIS A 955 12.18 -15.76 -1.44
C HIS A 955 10.83 -16.04 -0.79
N THR A 956 9.72 -15.68 -1.45
CA THR A 956 8.36 -15.91 -0.95
C THR A 956 7.48 -16.43 -2.09
N PRO A 957 7.49 -17.75 -2.34
CA PRO A 957 6.70 -18.39 -3.38
C PRO A 957 5.22 -18.51 -2.95
N GLY A 958 4.54 -17.37 -2.82
CA GLY A 958 3.15 -17.29 -2.38
C GLY A 958 2.76 -15.87 -1.94
N MET A 959 1.58 -15.76 -1.32
CA MET A 959 1.09 -14.49 -0.77
C MET A 959 2.00 -14.02 0.38
N VAL A 960 2.47 -12.78 0.31
CA VAL A 960 3.37 -12.19 1.32
C VAL A 960 2.72 -12.20 2.70
N ALA A 961 1.41 -11.91 2.79
CA ALA A 961 0.68 -11.93 4.05
C ALA A 961 0.65 -13.29 4.75
N ARG A 962 0.79 -14.40 4.01
CA ARG A 962 0.88 -15.74 4.61
C ARG A 962 2.23 -15.98 5.27
N SER A 963 3.32 -15.52 4.63
CA SER A 963 4.68 -15.66 5.17
C SER A 963 5.00 -14.64 6.26
N PHE A 964 4.27 -13.51 6.26
CA PHE A 964 4.46 -12.38 7.16
C PHE A 964 3.12 -11.92 7.78
N PRO A 965 2.42 -12.80 8.53
CA PRO A 965 1.11 -12.49 9.08
C PRO A 965 1.24 -11.43 10.18
N GLY A 966 0.37 -10.41 10.12
CA GLY A 966 0.32 -9.31 11.09
C GLY A 966 1.43 -8.25 10.94
N GLU A 967 2.37 -8.45 10.01
CA GLU A 967 3.42 -7.46 9.70
C GLU A 967 2.86 -6.24 8.95
N ASP A 968 3.57 -5.11 9.03
CA ASP A 968 3.14 -3.81 8.47
C ASP A 968 1.74 -3.37 8.92
N ALA A 969 1.49 -3.44 10.23
CA ALA A 969 0.17 -3.18 10.82
C ALA A 969 -0.95 -4.04 10.18
N GLY A 970 -0.63 -5.28 9.79
CA GLY A 970 -1.56 -6.20 9.13
C GLY A 970 -1.70 -6.04 7.63
N ARG A 971 -0.88 -5.19 6.97
CA ARG A 971 -0.98 -4.87 5.54
C ARG A 971 0.10 -5.48 4.67
N SER A 972 0.82 -6.49 5.14
CA SER A 972 1.84 -7.17 4.31
C SER A 972 1.29 -7.73 2.98
N TRP A 973 -0.03 -7.91 2.84
CA TRP A 973 -0.70 -8.23 1.57
C TRP A 973 -0.58 -7.15 0.49
N ALA A 974 -0.42 -5.87 0.87
CA ALA A 974 -0.30 -4.75 -0.06
C ALA A 974 0.94 -4.89 -0.98
N TYR A 975 1.94 -5.66 -0.56
CA TYR A 975 3.14 -5.95 -1.36
C TYR A 975 2.87 -6.92 -2.51
N ASN A 976 1.71 -7.58 -2.56
CA ASN A 976 1.21 -8.28 -3.75
C ASN A 976 0.28 -7.41 -4.62
N VAL A 977 -0.35 -6.38 -4.06
CA VAL A 977 -1.48 -5.65 -4.69
C VAL A 977 -1.13 -4.22 -5.09
N GLU A 978 -0.50 -3.43 -4.24
CA GLU A 978 -0.09 -2.04 -4.53
C GLU A 978 1.26 -2.00 -5.25
N ILE A 979 2.24 -2.72 -4.71
CA ILE A 979 3.65 -2.67 -5.14
C ILE A 979 4.20 -4.06 -5.48
N GLY A 980 3.34 -4.89 -6.08
CA GLY A 980 3.62 -6.28 -6.46
C GLY A 980 4.16 -6.49 -7.87
N ALA A 981 4.09 -7.74 -8.35
CA ALA A 981 4.65 -8.16 -9.63
C ALA A 981 4.01 -7.47 -10.85
N HIS A 982 2.79 -6.97 -10.74
CA HIS A 982 2.11 -6.24 -11.82
C HIS A 982 2.88 -4.98 -12.23
N GLN A 983 3.69 -4.39 -11.35
CA GLN A 983 4.55 -3.25 -11.68
C GLN A 983 5.71 -3.61 -12.64
N MET A 984 5.99 -4.89 -12.88
CA MET A 984 6.89 -5.34 -13.94
C MET A 984 6.34 -5.06 -15.34
N VAL A 985 5.02 -4.85 -15.47
CA VAL A 985 4.35 -4.58 -16.75
C VAL A 985 4.65 -3.16 -17.27
N PRO A 986 4.33 -2.07 -16.54
CA PRO A 986 4.62 -0.71 -17.02
C PRO A 986 6.12 -0.43 -17.13
N THR A 987 6.97 -1.15 -16.39
CA THR A 987 8.44 -1.06 -16.52
C THR A 987 8.98 -1.79 -17.76
N GLY A 988 8.18 -2.64 -18.42
CA GLY A 988 8.54 -3.36 -19.64
C GLY A 988 9.31 -4.67 -19.41
N VAL A 989 9.40 -5.17 -18.17
CA VAL A 989 10.03 -6.47 -17.87
C VAL A 989 9.07 -7.63 -18.11
N LEU A 990 7.79 -7.47 -17.75
CA LEU A 990 6.74 -8.44 -18.05
C LEU A 990 5.89 -7.93 -19.24
N PRO A 991 5.76 -8.67 -20.35
CA PRO A 991 4.97 -8.20 -21.49
C PRO A 991 3.48 -8.06 -21.15
N HIS A 992 2.89 -6.90 -21.46
CA HIS A 992 1.50 -6.56 -21.12
C HIS A 992 0.45 -7.48 -21.76
N LEU A 993 0.72 -8.09 -22.92
CA LEU A 993 -0.15 -9.08 -23.57
C LEU A 993 0.19 -10.54 -23.22
N SER A 994 1.12 -10.79 -22.29
CA SER A 994 1.47 -12.15 -21.91
C SER A 994 0.28 -12.86 -21.23
N PRO A 995 0.20 -14.21 -21.32
CA PRO A 995 -0.74 -14.97 -20.52
C PRO A 995 -0.59 -14.70 -19.01
N ARG A 996 0.65 -14.57 -18.53
CA ARG A 996 0.96 -14.25 -17.13
C ARG A 996 0.31 -12.94 -16.68
N THR A 997 0.47 -11.87 -17.46
CA THR A 997 -0.18 -10.59 -17.17
C THR A 997 -1.70 -10.72 -17.18
N THR A 998 -2.25 -11.43 -18.17
CA THR A 998 -3.70 -11.63 -18.25
C THR A 998 -4.25 -12.30 -17.00
N LEU A 999 -3.69 -13.45 -16.61
CA LEU A 999 -4.18 -14.21 -15.45
C LEU A 999 -3.97 -13.47 -14.11
N MET A 1000 -2.88 -12.71 -13.98
CA MET A 1000 -2.64 -11.86 -12.82
C MET A 1000 -3.69 -10.75 -12.71
N MET A 1001 -4.01 -10.05 -13.80
CA MET A 1001 -5.03 -9.00 -13.77
C MET A 1001 -6.43 -9.56 -13.52
N GLU A 1002 -6.76 -10.76 -14.06
CA GLU A 1002 -8.03 -11.44 -13.75
C GLU A 1002 -8.13 -11.77 -12.25
N HIS A 1003 -7.08 -12.31 -11.63
CA HIS A 1003 -7.09 -12.60 -10.20
C HIS A 1003 -7.15 -11.34 -9.32
N MET A 1004 -6.43 -10.27 -9.69
CA MET A 1004 -6.51 -9.01 -8.97
C MET A 1004 -7.94 -8.45 -8.95
N GLU A 1005 -8.68 -8.57 -10.06
CA GLU A 1005 -10.06 -8.11 -10.18
C GLU A 1005 -11.07 -9.03 -9.49
N ASP A 1006 -10.84 -10.35 -9.54
CA ASP A 1006 -11.73 -11.35 -8.95
C ASP A 1006 -11.57 -11.46 -7.43
N VAL A 1007 -10.39 -11.14 -6.91
CA VAL A 1007 -10.02 -11.37 -5.50
C VAL A 1007 -9.44 -10.10 -4.89
N SER A 1008 -8.25 -9.68 -5.30
CA SER A 1008 -7.47 -8.67 -4.55
C SER A 1008 -8.17 -7.31 -4.40
N PHE A 1009 -8.90 -6.84 -5.41
CA PHE A 1009 -9.62 -5.56 -5.37
C PHE A 1009 -10.96 -5.64 -4.65
N LEU A 1010 -11.36 -6.83 -4.20
CA LEU A 1010 -12.62 -7.08 -3.53
C LEU A 1010 -12.43 -7.53 -2.09
N GLU A 1011 -11.20 -7.73 -1.65
CA GLU A 1011 -10.82 -7.85 -0.25
C GLU A 1011 -11.11 -6.55 0.53
N SER A 1012 -11.12 -6.65 1.86
CA SER A 1012 -11.34 -5.50 2.74
C SER A 1012 -10.20 -4.48 2.59
N GLY A 1013 -10.57 -3.21 2.51
CA GLY A 1013 -9.61 -2.12 2.49
C GLY A 1013 -9.08 -1.72 3.84
N TRP A 1014 -8.04 -0.87 3.81
CA TRP A 1014 -7.55 -0.21 5.00
C TRP A 1014 -8.45 0.98 5.33
N PHE A 1015 -8.99 1.00 6.56
CA PHE A 1015 -9.96 1.96 7.09
C PHE A 1015 -11.38 1.92 6.51
N ASP A 1016 -11.61 1.35 5.32
CA ASP A 1016 -12.93 1.34 4.66
C ASP A 1016 -13.04 0.27 3.56
N TYR A 1017 -14.19 0.19 2.87
CA TYR A 1017 -14.54 -0.76 1.80
C TYR A 1017 -14.43 -2.22 2.25
N PRO A 1018 -15.33 -2.69 3.12
CA PRO A 1018 -15.31 -4.07 3.61
C PRO A 1018 -15.56 -5.07 2.48
N ALA A 1019 -14.90 -6.23 2.54
CA ALA A 1019 -14.96 -7.24 1.47
C ALA A 1019 -16.39 -7.63 1.07
N ALA A 1020 -17.28 -7.79 2.06
CA ALA A 1020 -18.67 -8.15 1.83
C ALA A 1020 -19.44 -7.09 1.00
N GLU A 1021 -19.13 -5.81 1.14
CA GLU A 1021 -19.71 -4.75 0.31
C GLU A 1021 -19.11 -4.73 -1.08
N ASN A 1022 -17.78 -4.85 -1.17
CA ASN A 1022 -17.08 -4.96 -2.44
C ASN A 1022 -17.61 -6.13 -3.28
N GLU A 1023 -17.88 -7.27 -2.65
CA GLU A 1023 -18.51 -8.44 -3.25
C GLU A 1023 -19.89 -8.13 -3.84
N ARG A 1024 -20.74 -7.43 -3.08
CA ARG A 1024 -22.11 -7.07 -3.50
C ARG A 1024 -22.13 -6.05 -4.64
N ASP A 1025 -21.24 -5.06 -4.62
CA ASP A 1025 -21.11 -4.03 -5.66
C ASP A 1025 -19.73 -4.06 -6.35
N TRP A 1026 -19.36 -5.25 -6.83
CA TRP A 1026 -18.05 -5.49 -7.46
C TRP A 1026 -17.74 -4.56 -8.64
N PHE A 1027 -18.75 -4.00 -9.34
CA PHE A 1027 -18.51 -3.10 -10.46
C PHE A 1027 -18.06 -1.71 -9.97
N ASN A 1028 -18.75 -1.11 -8.99
CA ASN A 1028 -18.40 0.23 -8.52
C ASN A 1028 -17.31 0.21 -7.44
N LEU A 1029 -17.25 -0.87 -6.67
CA LEU A 1029 -16.29 -1.04 -5.57
C LEU A 1029 -15.12 -1.96 -5.93
N GLY A 1030 -14.94 -2.31 -7.20
CA GLY A 1030 -13.76 -3.01 -7.69
C GLY A 1030 -12.99 -2.22 -8.75
N GLY A 1031 -11.90 -2.82 -9.24
CA GLY A 1031 -11.04 -2.20 -10.27
C GLY A 1031 -10.04 -1.19 -9.74
N PHE A 1032 -9.88 -1.08 -8.42
CA PHE A 1032 -8.87 -0.26 -7.77
C PHE A 1032 -8.40 -0.93 -6.48
N SER A 1033 -7.18 -0.65 -6.06
CA SER A 1033 -6.63 -1.20 -4.82
C SER A 1033 -7.19 -0.50 -3.58
N LYS A 1034 -7.23 -1.24 -2.46
CA LYS A 1034 -7.93 -0.84 -1.24
C LYS A 1034 -7.02 -0.27 -0.15
N VAL A 1035 -5.91 0.38 -0.54
CA VAL A 1035 -5.06 1.16 0.38
C VAL A 1035 -4.69 2.51 -0.23
N GLN A 1036 -4.04 2.49 -1.40
CA GLN A 1036 -3.60 3.66 -2.16
C GLN A 1036 -3.85 3.41 -3.66
N PRO A 1037 -5.07 3.70 -4.15
CA PRO A 1037 -5.53 3.32 -5.48
C PRO A 1037 -4.55 3.62 -6.63
N TYR A 1038 -3.80 4.73 -6.58
CA TYR A 1038 -2.87 5.07 -7.65
C TYR A 1038 -1.49 4.43 -7.52
N TYR A 1039 -1.10 3.94 -6.34
CA TYR A 1039 0.16 3.22 -6.16
C TYR A 1039 0.16 1.88 -6.93
N CYS A 1040 -1.00 1.21 -7.03
CA CYS A 1040 -1.23 -0.04 -7.78
C CYS A 1040 -0.93 0.04 -9.29
N ARG A 1041 -1.14 1.20 -9.93
CA ARG A 1041 -0.91 1.40 -11.39
C ARG A 1041 -1.63 0.40 -12.32
N ASN A 1042 -2.69 -0.27 -11.87
CA ASN A 1042 -3.47 -1.21 -12.68
C ASN A 1042 -4.15 -0.55 -13.91
N ALA A 1043 -4.60 0.70 -13.77
CA ALA A 1043 -5.18 1.45 -14.88
C ALA A 1043 -4.20 1.59 -16.07
N GLU A 1044 -2.91 1.82 -15.80
CA GLU A 1044 -1.88 1.88 -16.85
C GLU A 1044 -1.75 0.54 -17.59
N ILE A 1045 -1.86 -0.58 -16.86
CA ILE A 1045 -1.81 -1.93 -17.45
C ILE A 1045 -3.01 -2.15 -18.37
N TYR A 1046 -4.22 -1.74 -17.98
CA TYR A 1046 -5.39 -1.78 -18.87
C TYR A 1046 -5.19 -0.92 -20.11
N ALA A 1047 -4.60 0.27 -19.95
CA ALA A 1047 -4.27 1.14 -21.08
C ALA A 1047 -3.24 0.51 -22.03
N MET A 1048 -2.18 -0.12 -21.52
CA MET A 1048 -1.19 -0.84 -22.35
C MET A 1048 -1.82 -2.01 -23.10
N ARG A 1049 -2.84 -2.66 -22.52
CA ARG A 1049 -3.60 -3.75 -23.13
C ARG A 1049 -4.75 -3.30 -24.03
N ASP A 1050 -4.92 -1.98 -24.18
CA ASP A 1050 -6.02 -1.38 -24.93
C ASP A 1050 -7.43 -1.76 -24.41
N ASP A 1051 -7.55 -2.08 -23.12
CA ASP A 1051 -8.79 -2.54 -22.49
C ASP A 1051 -9.61 -1.34 -21.97
N VAL A 1052 -10.46 -0.79 -22.83
CA VAL A 1052 -11.07 0.54 -22.61
C VAL A 1052 -12.02 0.58 -21.41
N LYS A 1053 -12.88 -0.41 -21.24
CA LYS A 1053 -13.88 -0.41 -20.16
C LYS A 1053 -13.24 -0.60 -18.78
N PRO A 1054 -12.30 -1.54 -18.58
CA PRO A 1054 -11.51 -1.63 -17.35
C PRO A 1054 -10.70 -0.37 -17.06
N PHE A 1055 -10.05 0.25 -18.06
CA PHE A 1055 -9.35 1.52 -17.87
C PHE A 1055 -10.29 2.60 -17.32
N LEU A 1056 -11.44 2.82 -17.98
CA LEU A 1056 -12.41 3.85 -17.56
C LEU A 1056 -12.97 3.57 -16.17
N ARG A 1057 -13.26 2.30 -15.85
CA ARG A 1057 -13.72 1.89 -14.52
C ARG A 1057 -12.68 2.18 -13.44
N SER A 1058 -11.44 1.76 -13.64
CA SER A 1058 -10.36 2.04 -12.68
C SER A 1058 -10.11 3.54 -12.52
N TYR A 1059 -10.05 4.30 -13.62
CA TYR A 1059 -9.81 5.74 -13.59
C TYR A 1059 -10.86 6.49 -12.76
N PHE A 1060 -12.16 6.24 -13.02
CA PHE A 1060 -13.23 6.94 -12.30
C PHE A 1060 -13.43 6.43 -10.87
N ASN A 1061 -13.33 5.12 -10.62
CA ASN A 1061 -13.50 4.57 -9.27
C ASN A 1061 -12.37 5.04 -8.34
N SER A 1062 -11.11 5.00 -8.80
CA SER A 1062 -9.97 5.50 -8.02
C SER A 1062 -10.11 6.98 -7.68
N LEU A 1063 -10.48 7.82 -8.66
CA LEU A 1063 -10.73 9.25 -8.42
C LEU A 1063 -11.83 9.46 -7.37
N ALA A 1064 -12.99 8.83 -7.56
CA ALA A 1064 -14.14 9.01 -6.68
C ALA A 1064 -13.86 8.58 -5.23
N SER A 1065 -13.08 7.51 -5.04
CA SER A 1065 -12.74 6.97 -3.72
C SER A 1065 -11.90 7.92 -2.84
N LEU A 1066 -11.15 8.86 -3.44
CA LEU A 1066 -10.19 9.71 -2.73
C LEU A 1066 -10.54 11.20 -2.75
N LEU A 1067 -11.38 11.63 -3.68
CA LEU A 1067 -11.61 13.05 -3.97
C LEU A 1067 -12.36 13.77 -2.84
N ASN A 1068 -11.79 14.87 -2.35
CA ASN A 1068 -12.52 15.90 -1.63
C ASN A 1068 -13.26 16.80 -2.62
N GLN A 1069 -14.58 16.81 -2.60
CA GLN A 1069 -15.42 17.57 -3.54
C GLN A 1069 -15.47 19.08 -3.21
N GLU A 1070 -15.18 19.48 -1.98
CA GLU A 1070 -15.24 20.89 -1.55
C GLU A 1070 -14.00 21.68 -1.97
N VAL A 1071 -12.81 21.04 -1.94
CA VAL A 1071 -11.51 21.68 -2.23
C VAL A 1071 -10.68 20.97 -3.30
N LEU A 1072 -11.23 19.94 -3.94
CA LEU A 1072 -10.67 19.25 -5.11
C LEU A 1072 -9.24 18.72 -4.88
N THR A 1073 -9.01 18.11 -3.72
CA THR A 1073 -7.77 17.43 -3.33
C THR A 1073 -7.99 15.92 -3.23
N LEU A 1074 -6.92 15.13 -3.31
CA LEU A 1074 -6.99 13.67 -3.10
C LEU A 1074 -6.40 13.31 -1.73
N TRP A 1075 -7.07 12.38 -1.05
CA TRP A 1075 -6.57 11.77 0.18
C TRP A 1075 -5.58 10.63 -0.09
N GLU A 1076 -4.73 10.33 0.89
CA GLU A 1076 -3.86 9.15 0.86
C GLU A 1076 -4.63 7.84 1.06
N HIS A 1077 -5.53 7.81 2.04
CA HIS A 1077 -6.36 6.64 2.35
C HIS A 1077 -7.84 7.01 2.44
N PHE A 1078 -8.68 6.00 2.68
CA PHE A 1078 -10.12 6.15 2.80
C PHE A 1078 -10.52 6.67 4.19
N ASN A 1079 -11.78 7.09 4.32
CA ASN A 1079 -12.36 7.61 5.54
C ASN A 1079 -11.46 8.65 6.24
N HIS A 1080 -11.18 9.76 5.53
CA HIS A 1080 -10.39 10.91 6.02
C HIS A 1080 -9.07 10.59 6.76
N SER A 1081 -8.41 9.50 6.38
CA SER A 1081 -7.22 8.97 7.04
C SER A 1081 -5.96 9.14 6.18
N GLY A 1082 -4.79 9.16 6.85
CA GLY A 1082 -3.50 9.42 6.19
C GLY A 1082 -3.26 10.90 5.89
N ALA A 1083 -2.39 11.20 4.92
CA ALA A 1083 -2.15 12.56 4.46
C ALA A 1083 -3.31 13.12 3.62
N TRP A 1084 -3.68 14.36 3.92
CA TRP A 1084 -4.55 15.17 3.08
C TRP A 1084 -3.74 15.85 1.98
N ASP A 1085 -4.39 16.06 0.83
CA ASP A 1085 -3.77 16.57 -0.40
C ASP A 1085 -2.51 15.77 -0.74
N LYS A 1086 -2.66 14.45 -0.84
CA LYS A 1086 -1.60 13.49 -1.16
C LYS A 1086 -1.25 13.60 -2.65
N THR A 1087 -0.38 14.54 -2.97
CA THR A 1087 0.06 14.81 -4.34
C THR A 1087 0.72 13.63 -5.04
N HIS A 1088 1.19 12.60 -4.33
CA HIS A 1088 1.53 11.30 -4.95
C HIS A 1088 0.37 10.71 -5.77
N GLU A 1089 -0.83 10.64 -5.20
CA GLU A 1089 -2.03 10.15 -5.88
C GLU A 1089 -2.41 11.09 -7.02
N THR A 1090 -2.33 12.40 -6.78
CA THR A 1090 -2.58 13.45 -7.78
C THR A 1090 -1.66 13.32 -9.00
N GLY A 1091 -0.36 13.05 -8.78
CA GLY A 1091 0.61 12.90 -9.87
C GLY A 1091 0.25 11.76 -10.82
N TYR A 1092 -0.15 10.61 -10.29
CA TYR A 1092 -0.63 9.51 -11.12
C TYR A 1092 -1.99 9.79 -11.76
N PHE A 1093 -2.91 10.45 -11.06
CA PHE A 1093 -4.16 10.90 -11.64
C PHE A 1093 -3.90 11.77 -12.88
N LEU A 1094 -2.97 12.72 -12.82
CA LEU A 1094 -2.59 13.57 -13.95
C LEU A 1094 -1.95 12.75 -15.09
N HIS A 1095 -1.06 11.81 -14.77
CA HIS A 1095 -0.44 10.93 -15.77
C HIS A 1095 -1.47 10.01 -16.47
N GLN A 1096 -2.41 9.42 -15.71
CA GLN A 1096 -3.49 8.61 -16.25
C GLN A 1096 -4.51 9.46 -17.04
N THR A 1097 -4.75 10.70 -16.61
CA THR A 1097 -5.55 11.68 -17.35
C THR A 1097 -4.91 11.94 -18.72
N ARG A 1098 -3.59 12.17 -18.76
CA ARG A 1098 -2.86 12.24 -20.04
C ARG A 1098 -3.12 10.98 -20.85
N THR A 1099 -2.92 9.79 -20.27
CA THR A 1099 -3.11 8.49 -20.94
C THR A 1099 -4.49 8.36 -21.59
N MET A 1100 -5.55 8.90 -20.97
CA MET A 1100 -6.90 8.88 -21.52
C MET A 1100 -7.00 9.60 -22.88
N PHE A 1101 -6.28 10.71 -23.03
CA PHE A 1101 -6.38 11.61 -24.17
C PHE A 1101 -5.29 11.43 -25.22
N VAL A 1102 -4.08 11.08 -24.80
CA VAL A 1102 -2.91 10.95 -25.68
C VAL A 1102 -2.02 9.80 -25.19
N GLN A 1103 -1.55 8.95 -26.10
CA GLN A 1103 -0.65 7.85 -25.78
C GLN A 1103 0.32 7.56 -26.92
N GLU A 1104 1.58 7.33 -26.60
CA GLU A 1104 2.57 6.78 -27.52
C GLU A 1104 2.53 5.26 -27.45
N ARG A 1105 2.33 4.61 -28.60
CA ARG A 1105 2.43 3.15 -28.76
C ARG A 1105 3.47 2.85 -29.81
N GLU A 1106 4.65 2.45 -29.36
CA GLU A 1106 5.83 2.29 -30.22
C GLU A 1106 6.11 3.58 -31.03
N ASN A 1107 5.94 3.53 -32.35
CA ASN A 1107 6.14 4.64 -33.27
C ASN A 1107 4.82 5.32 -33.70
N GLU A 1108 3.71 5.03 -33.03
CA GLU A 1108 2.39 5.62 -33.29
C GLU A 1108 1.97 6.57 -32.16
N LEU A 1109 1.29 7.65 -32.54
CA LEU A 1109 0.65 8.57 -31.60
C LEU A 1109 -0.85 8.35 -31.61
N TRP A 1110 -1.39 7.90 -30.48
CA TRP A 1110 -2.82 7.65 -30.29
C TRP A 1110 -3.49 8.86 -29.64
N LEU A 1111 -4.60 9.30 -30.23
CA LEU A 1111 -5.43 10.42 -29.79
C LEU A 1111 -6.82 9.89 -29.41
N ALA A 1112 -7.32 10.37 -28.27
CA ALA A 1112 -8.56 9.93 -27.64
C ALA A 1112 -8.68 8.39 -27.43
N PRO A 1113 -7.60 7.65 -27.06
CA PRO A 1113 -7.64 6.19 -26.97
C PRO A 1113 -8.64 5.67 -25.92
N PHE A 1114 -8.92 6.44 -24.87
CA PHE A 1114 -9.84 6.04 -23.80
C PHE A 1114 -10.88 7.09 -23.48
N VAL A 1115 -11.18 8.01 -24.40
CA VAL A 1115 -12.29 8.95 -24.22
C VAL A 1115 -13.62 8.17 -24.08
N PRO A 1116 -14.45 8.45 -23.06
CA PRO A 1116 -15.76 7.85 -22.91
C PRO A 1116 -16.61 8.01 -24.16
N SER A 1117 -17.27 6.95 -24.61
CA SER A 1117 -18.08 6.98 -25.84
C SER A 1117 -19.23 7.99 -25.73
N ARG A 1118 -19.84 8.13 -24.54
CA ARG A 1118 -20.85 9.15 -24.23
C ARG A 1118 -20.39 10.60 -24.40
N TRP A 1119 -19.09 10.87 -24.46
CA TRP A 1119 -18.57 12.21 -24.77
C TRP A 1119 -18.63 12.54 -26.27
N LEU A 1120 -18.99 11.56 -27.10
CA LEU A 1120 -19.28 11.73 -28.52
C LEU A 1120 -20.79 11.77 -28.80
N GLU A 1121 -21.67 11.83 -27.81
CA GLU A 1121 -23.09 12.16 -28.05
C GLU A 1121 -23.24 13.48 -28.81
N ASP A 1122 -24.34 13.64 -29.54
CA ASP A 1122 -24.55 14.79 -30.42
C ASP A 1122 -24.40 16.12 -29.67
N GLY A 1123 -23.69 17.08 -30.29
CA GLY A 1123 -23.44 18.40 -29.71
C GLY A 1123 -22.30 18.45 -28.68
N LYS A 1124 -21.75 17.31 -28.24
CA LYS A 1124 -20.60 17.29 -27.31
C LYS A 1124 -19.27 17.54 -28.03
N GLN A 1125 -18.30 18.02 -27.27
CA GLN A 1125 -16.97 18.38 -27.74
C GLN A 1125 -15.89 17.91 -26.76
N VAL A 1126 -14.79 17.39 -27.30
CA VAL A 1126 -13.53 17.17 -26.58
C VAL A 1126 -12.45 18.02 -27.24
N LYS A 1127 -11.69 18.79 -26.45
CA LYS A 1127 -10.61 19.63 -26.96
C LYS A 1127 -9.37 19.49 -26.08
N ILE A 1128 -8.23 19.21 -26.72
CA ILE A 1128 -6.93 19.08 -26.11
C ILE A 1128 -5.96 20.03 -26.83
N ASP A 1129 -5.35 20.96 -26.13
CA ASP A 1129 -4.31 21.84 -26.70
C ASP A 1129 -2.97 21.62 -26.01
N ASN A 1130 -1.89 21.63 -26.80
CA ASN A 1130 -0.50 21.63 -26.33
C ASN A 1130 -0.12 20.44 -25.44
N ALA A 1131 -0.65 19.24 -25.72
CA ALA A 1131 -0.27 18.03 -25.00
C ALA A 1131 1.16 17.60 -25.41
N PRO A 1132 2.11 17.47 -24.48
CA PRO A 1132 3.45 17.00 -24.81
C PRO A 1132 3.42 15.53 -25.21
N THR A 1133 4.27 15.18 -26.18
CA THR A 1133 4.50 13.81 -26.63
C THR A 1133 5.97 13.59 -26.91
N PHE A 1134 6.39 12.34 -27.05
CA PHE A 1134 7.75 12.03 -27.50
C PHE A 1134 8.07 12.64 -28.87
N PHE A 1135 7.05 12.93 -29.69
CA PHE A 1135 7.18 13.46 -31.05
C PHE A 1135 7.15 15.00 -31.13
N GLY A 1136 6.88 15.68 -30.02
CA GLY A 1136 6.56 17.11 -29.93
C GLY A 1136 5.13 17.37 -29.44
N PRO A 1137 4.73 18.62 -29.18
CA PRO A 1137 3.37 18.93 -28.73
C PRO A 1137 2.32 18.60 -29.80
N VAL A 1138 1.16 18.12 -29.37
CA VAL A 1138 -0.01 17.86 -30.22
C VAL A 1138 -1.23 18.59 -29.68
N SER A 1139 -2.09 19.09 -30.58
CA SER A 1139 -3.42 19.60 -30.23
C SER A 1139 -4.48 18.91 -31.09
N TYR A 1140 -5.65 18.65 -30.54
CA TYR A 1140 -6.78 18.19 -31.34
C TYR A 1140 -8.13 18.61 -30.75
N ARG A 1141 -9.14 18.62 -31.61
CA ARG A 1141 -10.53 18.90 -31.27
C ARG A 1141 -11.42 17.86 -31.94
N ILE A 1142 -12.38 17.31 -31.19
CA ILE A 1142 -13.43 16.43 -31.66
C ILE A 1142 -14.77 17.12 -31.42
N GLU A 1143 -15.58 17.26 -32.47
CA GLU A 1143 -16.91 17.88 -32.45
C GLU A 1143 -17.94 16.89 -32.97
N SER A 1144 -18.86 16.46 -32.10
CA SER A 1144 -19.86 15.47 -32.45
C SER A 1144 -21.08 16.08 -33.14
N HIS A 1145 -21.46 15.47 -34.26
CA HIS A 1145 -22.66 15.78 -35.04
C HIS A 1145 -23.43 14.50 -35.37
N LEU A 1146 -23.49 13.54 -34.42
CA LEU A 1146 -24.08 12.23 -34.63
C LEU A 1146 -25.57 12.26 -35.01
N ALA A 1147 -26.33 13.31 -34.66
CA ALA A 1147 -27.68 13.50 -35.17
C ALA A 1147 -27.72 13.66 -36.71
N ARG A 1148 -26.60 14.07 -37.31
CA ARG A 1148 -26.36 14.16 -38.76
C ARG A 1148 -25.48 13.01 -39.29
N GLY A 1149 -25.12 12.04 -38.45
CA GLY A 1149 -24.36 10.84 -38.83
C GLY A 1149 -22.85 11.02 -38.98
N TYR A 1150 -22.25 12.08 -38.42
CA TYR A 1150 -20.80 12.30 -38.54
C TYR A 1150 -20.15 12.96 -37.32
N VAL A 1151 -18.82 12.91 -37.24
CA VAL A 1151 -17.97 13.58 -36.24
C VAL A 1151 -16.84 14.33 -36.95
N ASP A 1152 -16.63 15.59 -36.60
CA ASP A 1152 -15.51 16.40 -37.13
C ASP A 1152 -14.32 16.36 -36.16
N VAL A 1153 -13.12 16.20 -36.71
CA VAL A 1153 -11.86 16.18 -35.95
C VAL A 1153 -10.85 17.12 -36.61
N THR A 1154 -10.25 18.00 -35.81
CA THR A 1154 -9.09 18.80 -36.24
C THR A 1154 -7.88 18.40 -35.42
N VAL A 1155 -6.73 18.18 -36.06
CA VAL A 1155 -5.47 17.80 -35.41
C VAL A 1155 -4.38 18.76 -35.84
N VAL A 1156 -3.66 19.33 -34.89
CA VAL A 1156 -2.36 19.99 -35.09
C VAL A 1156 -1.29 18.96 -34.73
N PRO A 1157 -0.67 18.31 -35.73
CA PRO A 1157 0.27 17.21 -35.50
C PRO A 1157 1.60 17.70 -34.91
N PRO A 1158 2.32 16.85 -34.18
CA PRO A 1158 3.65 17.19 -33.68
C PRO A 1158 4.69 17.21 -34.81
N THR A 1159 5.64 18.16 -34.75
CA THR A 1159 6.59 18.42 -35.84
C THR A 1159 8.06 18.17 -35.49
N ARG A 1160 8.43 17.99 -34.21
CA ARG A 1160 9.84 17.84 -33.78
C ARG A 1160 10.47 16.55 -34.31
N ASN A 1161 9.77 15.43 -34.14
CA ASN A 1161 10.16 14.12 -34.62
C ASN A 1161 8.88 13.34 -34.95
N PRO A 1162 8.28 13.52 -36.14
CA PRO A 1162 6.92 13.06 -36.42
C PRO A 1162 6.73 11.55 -36.23
N PRO A 1163 5.58 11.09 -35.67
CA PRO A 1163 5.28 9.68 -35.55
C PRO A 1163 5.08 9.02 -36.92
N ARG A 1164 5.18 7.69 -36.98
CA ARG A 1164 4.86 6.94 -38.22
C ARG A 1164 3.40 7.15 -38.60
N ASN A 1165 2.50 6.99 -37.62
CA ASN A 1165 1.07 7.20 -37.78
C ASN A 1165 0.50 7.97 -36.59
N ILE A 1166 -0.54 8.76 -36.87
CA ILE A 1166 -1.47 9.30 -35.88
C ILE A 1166 -2.73 8.42 -35.93
N VAL A 1167 -3.11 7.85 -34.80
CA VAL A 1167 -4.28 6.99 -34.64
C VAL A 1167 -5.33 7.72 -33.81
N ILE A 1168 -6.52 7.92 -34.34
CA ILE A 1168 -7.61 8.63 -33.67
C ILE A 1168 -8.71 7.62 -33.40
N ARG A 1169 -9.15 7.50 -32.14
CA ARG A 1169 -10.25 6.62 -31.77
C ARG A 1169 -11.54 7.42 -31.57
N LEU A 1170 -12.59 7.01 -32.28
CA LEU A 1170 -13.93 7.59 -32.26
C LEU A 1170 -14.94 6.46 -32.05
N ARG A 1171 -15.44 6.30 -30.81
CA ARG A 1171 -16.37 5.22 -30.43
C ARG A 1171 -17.79 5.78 -30.32
N HIS A 1172 -18.69 5.38 -31.22
CA HIS A 1172 -20.09 5.78 -31.16
C HIS A 1172 -20.74 5.32 -29.83
N PRO A 1173 -21.56 6.15 -29.14
CA PRO A 1173 -22.25 5.76 -27.90
C PRO A 1173 -23.04 4.44 -28.03
N ASP A 1174 -23.81 4.29 -29.12
CA ASP A 1174 -24.56 3.05 -29.44
C ASP A 1174 -23.71 1.93 -30.07
N SER A 1175 -22.37 2.00 -30.01
CA SER A 1175 -21.45 1.02 -30.61
C SER A 1175 -21.61 0.79 -32.13
N LYS A 1176 -22.11 1.79 -32.88
CA LYS A 1176 -22.15 1.76 -34.36
C LYS A 1176 -20.73 1.82 -34.93
N PRO A 1177 -20.40 1.01 -35.96
CA PRO A 1177 -19.09 1.04 -36.59
C PRO A 1177 -18.92 2.27 -37.47
N LEU A 1178 -17.68 2.74 -37.62
CA LEU A 1178 -17.34 3.77 -38.60
C LEU A 1178 -17.53 3.25 -40.04
N GLN A 1179 -18.20 4.03 -40.89
CA GLN A 1179 -18.43 3.70 -42.31
C GLN A 1179 -17.32 4.23 -43.25
N GLY A 1180 -16.61 5.29 -42.85
CA GLY A 1180 -15.58 5.93 -43.66
C GLY A 1180 -15.17 7.28 -43.08
N PHE A 1181 -14.25 7.97 -43.75
CA PHE A 1181 -13.90 9.35 -43.38
C PHE A 1181 -13.48 10.19 -44.60
N GLU A 1182 -13.62 11.50 -44.48
CA GLU A 1182 -13.00 12.49 -45.36
C GLU A 1182 -11.76 13.07 -44.69
N LEU A 1183 -10.65 13.16 -45.42
CA LEU A 1183 -9.44 13.88 -45.02
C LEU A 1183 -9.23 15.03 -46.01
N GLU A 1184 -9.29 16.27 -45.53
CA GLU A 1184 -9.19 17.47 -46.38
C GLU A 1184 -10.16 17.42 -47.59
N GLY A 1185 -11.40 16.98 -47.34
CA GLY A 1185 -12.45 16.84 -48.36
C GLY A 1185 -12.30 15.63 -49.31
N LYS A 1186 -11.29 14.77 -49.11
CA LYS A 1186 -11.12 13.53 -49.90
C LYS A 1186 -11.62 12.32 -49.13
N ARG A 1187 -12.54 11.55 -49.73
CA ARG A 1187 -13.13 10.36 -49.11
C ARG A 1187 -12.15 9.18 -49.08
N ASN A 1188 -12.08 8.51 -47.93
CA ASN A 1188 -11.23 7.36 -47.65
C ASN A 1188 -12.06 6.24 -47.02
N GLN A 1189 -11.63 4.99 -47.24
CA GLN A 1189 -12.22 3.81 -46.60
C GLN A 1189 -11.50 3.47 -45.30
N ILE A 1190 -12.22 2.85 -44.37
CA ILE A 1190 -11.68 2.33 -43.12
C ILE A 1190 -11.40 0.84 -43.26
N SER A 1191 -10.34 0.36 -42.60
CA SER A 1191 -10.06 -1.07 -42.48
C SER A 1191 -11.18 -1.76 -41.71
N ARG A 1192 -11.76 -2.85 -42.26
CA ARG A 1192 -12.82 -3.63 -41.58
C ARG A 1192 -12.40 -4.21 -40.22
N LYS A 1193 -11.10 -4.25 -39.90
CA LYS A 1193 -10.60 -4.72 -38.59
C LYS A 1193 -10.63 -3.65 -37.49
N ASP A 1194 -10.82 -2.38 -37.86
CA ASP A 1194 -10.63 -1.21 -36.99
C ASP A 1194 -11.92 -0.36 -36.93
N GLU A 1195 -13.01 -0.94 -36.42
CA GLU A 1195 -14.38 -0.37 -36.49
C GLU A 1195 -14.57 0.98 -35.77
N SER A 1196 -13.58 1.44 -35.00
CA SER A 1196 -13.63 2.70 -34.24
C SER A 1196 -12.37 3.56 -34.34
N THR A 1197 -11.41 3.23 -35.22
CA THR A 1197 -10.16 4.02 -35.32
C THR A 1197 -9.85 4.47 -36.75
N ILE A 1198 -9.28 5.67 -36.85
CA ILE A 1198 -8.75 6.24 -38.09
C ILE A 1198 -7.24 6.32 -37.95
N ARG A 1199 -6.50 5.70 -38.88
CA ARG A 1199 -5.03 5.70 -38.90
C ARG A 1199 -4.53 6.54 -40.06
N LEU A 1200 -3.82 7.62 -39.74
CA LEU A 1200 -3.31 8.61 -40.69
C LEU A 1200 -1.79 8.64 -40.65
N LYS A 1201 -1.15 8.85 -41.80
CA LYS A 1201 0.28 9.20 -41.82
C LYS A 1201 0.45 10.58 -41.15
N SER A 1202 1.56 10.78 -40.46
CA SER A 1202 1.86 12.10 -39.91
C SER A 1202 2.02 13.14 -41.02
N ALA A 1203 1.67 14.38 -40.70
CA ALA A 1203 1.74 15.54 -41.59
C ALA A 1203 2.37 16.72 -40.85
N GLU A 1204 2.91 17.70 -41.58
CA GLU A 1204 3.46 18.93 -40.98
C GLU A 1204 2.39 20.03 -40.79
N LYS A 1205 1.25 19.90 -41.47
CA LYS A 1205 0.16 20.88 -41.45
C LYS A 1205 -1.03 20.35 -40.65
N PRO A 1206 -1.87 21.23 -40.08
CA PRO A 1206 -3.11 20.83 -39.46
C PRO A 1206 -3.97 19.97 -40.40
N MET A 1207 -4.62 18.96 -39.83
CA MET A 1207 -5.49 18.01 -40.54
C MET A 1207 -6.94 18.20 -40.10
N LYS A 1208 -7.86 18.22 -41.07
CA LYS A 1208 -9.31 18.22 -40.90
C LYS A 1208 -9.89 16.91 -41.40
N ILE A 1209 -10.57 16.22 -40.50
CA ILE A 1209 -11.11 14.88 -40.71
C ILE A 1209 -12.61 14.93 -40.40
N ARG A 1210 -13.43 14.33 -41.26
CA ARG A 1210 -14.85 14.08 -40.98
C ARG A 1210 -15.10 12.58 -41.02
N ALA A 1211 -15.49 12.00 -39.90
CA ALA A 1211 -15.77 10.57 -39.76
C ALA A 1211 -17.29 10.30 -39.85
N PHE A 1212 -17.70 9.26 -40.57
CA PHE A 1212 -19.12 8.93 -40.82
C PHE A 1212 -19.51 7.61 -40.15
N TYR A 1213 -20.77 7.51 -39.69
CA TYR A 1213 -21.35 6.35 -39.01
C TYR A 1213 -22.62 5.83 -39.66
#